data_AF-A0AA94JNL7-F1
#
_entry.id   AF-A0AA94JNL7-F1
#
_cell.length_a   1.000
_cell.length_b   1.000
_cell.length_c   1.000
_cell.angle_alpha   90.00
_cell.angle_beta   90.00
_cell.angle_gamma   90.00
#
_symmetry.space_group_name_H-M   'P 1'
#
loop_
_entity.id
_entity.type
_entity.pdbx_description
1 polymer ?
#
loop_
_entity_poly.entity_id
_entity_poly.type
_entity_poly.pdbx_seq_one_letter_code
_entity_poly.pdbx_strand_id
1 'polypeptide(L)'
;MKNKINLQLSGLEPLFVDENSVFVNVGERTNVTGSRKFLRLIKEEKYDEALDIARAQVEGGAQIIDVNMDEGMLDGVFAMTKFLNLIAAEPDIARVPVMIDSSKWEIIEAGLKVIQGKGVVNSISLKEGEETFIHHAKLIKRYGAAVIVMAFDEVGQADTYERRIEICKRSYDVLVQKVGFPAEDIIFDPNIFPVATGMEEHRRNAIDFFLATKWIRENLPYANISGGVSNVSFSFRGNDKVREAMHSAFLYHAINHGMTMGIVNPEMLEIYDEIDKELLEHVEDVLLDRRDDATERLLEYAERIKGDGSPLLRRGAGGEAQWRNGSVQERLTHSLVKGLDEFIEIDVEEARQQVARPIEVIENHLMNGMNVVGDLFGSGKMFLPQVVKSARVMKKAVAYLMPYISPPTPEGGADKQKWKTASPTLYAKLKESAKAMRNNPTEAEKMLWNVLSDKGVDGFKFRRQHIIGEYIVDFVCLEKQLVIEVDGAVHNNKEQIEYNRLSIEWLESKGFKVIRFKNDEVLNNLFQTIEIIGKELNTQLVAPPSGAGGAGKILMATVKGDVHDIGKNIVSVVLACNNFEIIDLGVMVPPEKIIDTAIKEKVDIIGLSGLITPSLDEMVYLAKELDKLNIKIPVMIGGATTSRAHTAVKIAPEYQSTVVHVNDASRAVTVASNLLQEEVKDEYARALREEYDALRDGYLNRSREKNFLSIEEARKNKFQIDWNAFEPVKPNFIGTKAIDVELSELVSYIDWTPFFQSWELYGKYPAILTDEVVGEQATNLFLDAQNMLEKIISEKWFTAKGILGIFPANTVNDDDIEVSPLAPTRAEANWRSNGGTPNVVSKQFWETANPMLYEELKSKSKEMRNQPTEAEKMLWNVLSNKGIDGFKFRRQHIIGQYIVDFVCLEKNLIIEVDGSIHNTQEQIEHDKMRNEWLESKGFEVIRFTNTEVLTHLFETVEKIRQRLSSKLIVPPLGARGLFLTLRQQSVKTAGAPNIALADFIAPKESGKQDYMGCFCVTTGFGVDEKAKEYEQQLDDYNSILVKALGDRFAEAFAEYLHEKVRKEIWGYASDENLTNEELIKESYKGIRPAPGYPACPDHLEKPTIWKLLEVENQIGVKLTESMAMWPASSVSGYYFANPQSKYFGLGKIKEDQVCDYAKRRGISVEEATKWLAPNISPS
;
A
#
# COMPACT_ATOMS: atom_id res chain seq x y z
N MET A 1 29.12 -12.20 32.53
CA MET A 1 27.86 -12.34 33.30
C MET A 1 27.30 -13.72 32.98
N LYS A 2 26.85 -14.51 33.96
CA LYS A 2 26.23 -15.83 33.66
C LYS A 2 24.99 -15.57 32.81
N ASN A 3 24.83 -16.26 31.67
CA ASN A 3 23.64 -16.21 30.83
C ASN A 3 22.40 -16.45 31.71
N LYS A 4 21.61 -15.40 31.95
CA LYS A 4 20.35 -15.50 32.68
C LYS A 4 19.37 -16.19 31.74
N ILE A 5 18.82 -17.32 32.14
CA ILE A 5 17.85 -18.07 31.34
C ILE A 5 16.48 -17.45 31.66
N ASN A 6 15.81 -16.94 30.63
CA ASN A 6 14.54 -16.22 30.72
C ASN A 6 13.36 -17.12 30.33
N LEU A 7 12.14 -16.77 30.69
CA LEU A 7 10.95 -17.51 30.30
C LEU A 7 10.77 -17.43 28.78
N GLN A 8 10.55 -18.59 28.15
CA GLN A 8 10.34 -18.72 26.71
C GLN A 8 9.05 -19.48 26.48
N LEU A 9 8.12 -18.83 25.78
CA LEU A 9 6.84 -19.40 25.34
C LEU A 9 6.77 -19.33 23.81
N SER A 10 5.86 -20.05 23.17
CA SER A 10 5.65 -19.90 21.73
C SER A 10 4.26 -20.32 21.28
N GLY A 11 3.70 -19.57 20.32
CA GLY A 11 2.69 -20.04 19.39
C GLY A 11 3.37 -20.48 18.09
N LEU A 12 3.02 -19.85 16.96
CA LEU A 12 3.85 -19.83 15.74
C LEU A 12 5.07 -18.91 15.92
N GLU A 13 4.93 -17.87 16.74
CA GLU A 13 5.99 -16.91 17.05
C GLU A 13 6.52 -17.16 18.48
N PRO A 14 7.83 -17.00 18.70
CA PRO A 14 8.40 -17.09 20.04
C PRO A 14 8.10 -15.83 20.85
N LEU A 15 7.76 -16.01 22.12
CA LEU A 15 7.60 -14.97 23.13
C LEU A 15 8.68 -15.13 24.20
N PHE A 16 9.56 -14.14 24.33
CA PHE A 16 10.60 -14.07 25.34
C PHE A 16 10.19 -13.09 26.44
N VAL A 17 10.26 -13.53 27.71
CA VAL A 17 9.95 -12.67 28.86
C VAL A 17 11.20 -12.52 29.71
N ASP A 18 11.82 -11.35 29.62
CA ASP A 18 13.03 -10.94 30.31
C ASP A 18 12.85 -9.62 31.08
N GLU A 19 13.93 -9.08 31.65
CA GLU A 19 13.89 -7.87 32.50
C GLU A 19 13.65 -6.58 31.71
N ASN A 20 13.85 -6.60 30.39
CA ASN A 20 13.59 -5.47 29.49
C ASN A 20 12.28 -5.64 28.73
N SER A 21 11.59 -6.77 28.92
CA SER A 21 10.36 -7.09 28.22
C SER A 21 9.22 -6.21 28.72
N VAL A 22 8.40 -5.74 27.79
CA VAL A 22 7.14 -5.08 28.11
C VAL A 22 6.25 -6.05 28.89
N PHE A 23 5.44 -5.52 29.80
CA PHE A 23 4.45 -6.31 30.55
C PHE A 23 3.61 -7.18 29.62
N VAL A 24 3.44 -8.45 29.99
CA VAL A 24 2.72 -9.43 29.15
C VAL A 24 1.24 -9.43 29.52
N ASN A 25 0.39 -9.00 28.59
CA ASN A 25 -1.06 -9.07 28.70
C ASN A 25 -1.55 -10.45 28.28
N VAL A 26 -2.29 -11.10 29.17
CA VAL A 26 -2.96 -12.38 28.92
C VAL A 26 -4.46 -12.10 28.75
N GLY A 27 -5.00 -12.39 27.56
CA GLY A 27 -6.41 -12.10 27.25
C GLY A 27 -7.38 -13.02 27.99
N GLU A 28 -8.32 -12.44 28.76
CA GLU A 28 -9.27 -13.15 29.64
C GLU A 28 -10.63 -13.57 29.01
N ARG A 29 -10.95 -13.13 27.78
CA ARG A 29 -12.31 -13.20 27.21
C ARG A 29 -12.67 -14.56 26.60
N THR A 30 -11.69 -15.42 26.39
CA THR A 30 -11.81 -16.83 25.96
C THR A 30 -12.05 -17.79 27.13
N ASN A 31 -12.81 -17.32 28.12
CA ASN A 31 -13.08 -18.03 29.36
C ASN A 31 -14.59 -18.21 29.55
N VAL A 32 -15.07 -19.46 29.54
CA VAL A 32 -16.51 -19.76 29.67
C VAL A 32 -17.11 -19.39 31.03
N THR A 33 -16.29 -19.26 32.06
CA THR A 33 -16.70 -18.87 33.41
C THR A 33 -16.76 -17.34 33.54
N GLY A 34 -15.84 -16.62 32.89
CA GLY A 34 -15.72 -15.15 32.94
C GLY A 34 -16.50 -14.39 31.86
N SER A 35 -16.77 -15.01 30.71
CA SER A 35 -17.39 -14.36 29.54
C SER A 35 -18.71 -15.02 29.16
N ARG A 36 -19.83 -14.34 29.47
CA ARG A 36 -21.19 -14.82 29.09
C ARG A 36 -21.35 -14.99 27.58
N LYS A 37 -20.72 -14.11 26.80
CA LYS A 37 -20.73 -14.17 25.33
C LYS A 37 -20.02 -15.44 24.85
N PHE A 38 -18.79 -15.67 25.34
CA PHE A 38 -18.01 -16.85 24.98
C PHE A 38 -18.69 -18.16 25.41
N LEU A 39 -19.19 -18.23 26.65
CA LEU A 39 -19.98 -19.36 27.15
C LEU A 39 -21.15 -19.71 26.22
N ARG A 40 -21.90 -18.70 25.78
CA ARG A 40 -23.04 -18.89 24.88
C ARG A 40 -22.58 -19.45 23.53
N LEU A 41 -21.52 -18.90 22.95
CA LEU A 41 -21.00 -19.36 21.64
C LEU A 41 -20.51 -20.80 21.70
N ILE A 42 -19.78 -21.17 22.76
CA ILE A 42 -19.32 -22.56 22.95
C ILE A 42 -20.50 -23.52 23.16
N LYS A 43 -21.52 -23.13 23.96
CA LYS A 43 -22.74 -23.93 24.16
C LYS A 43 -23.57 -24.09 22.90
N GLU A 44 -23.62 -23.07 22.04
CA GLU A 44 -24.32 -23.10 20.75
C GLU A 44 -23.47 -23.72 19.62
N GLU A 45 -22.27 -24.23 19.93
CA GLU A 45 -21.28 -24.74 18.97
C GLU A 45 -20.89 -23.76 17.85
N LYS A 46 -20.99 -22.45 18.12
CA LYS A 46 -20.58 -21.37 17.21
C LYS A 46 -19.10 -21.05 17.38
N TYR A 47 -18.27 -22.02 17.02
CA TYR A 47 -16.82 -21.92 17.20
C TYR A 47 -16.19 -20.82 16.34
N ASP A 48 -16.72 -20.53 15.15
CA ASP A 48 -16.20 -19.45 14.29
C ASP A 48 -16.33 -18.08 14.97
N GLU A 49 -17.50 -17.76 15.52
CA GLU A 49 -17.73 -16.53 16.29
C GLU A 49 -16.90 -16.51 17.60
N ALA A 50 -16.59 -17.69 18.17
CA ALA A 50 -15.73 -17.81 19.34
C ALA A 50 -14.25 -17.55 19.00
N LEU A 51 -13.81 -17.92 17.79
CA LEU A 51 -12.47 -17.58 17.28
C LEU A 51 -12.33 -16.07 17.08
N ASP A 52 -13.39 -15.37 16.68
CA ASP A 52 -13.36 -13.91 16.57
C ASP A 52 -13.07 -13.25 17.93
N ILE A 53 -13.55 -13.81 19.04
CA ILE A 53 -13.21 -13.32 20.40
C ILE A 53 -11.73 -13.56 20.72
N ALA A 54 -11.17 -14.70 20.31
CA ALA A 54 -9.75 -14.97 20.48
C ALA A 54 -8.89 -14.02 19.60
N ARG A 55 -9.30 -13.80 18.34
CA ARG A 55 -8.62 -12.90 17.39
C ARG A 55 -8.62 -11.46 17.88
N ALA A 56 -9.79 -10.95 18.30
CA ALA A 56 -9.92 -9.59 18.81
C ALA A 56 -8.98 -9.30 19.99
N GLN A 57 -8.82 -10.26 20.91
CA GLN A 57 -7.87 -10.08 22.02
C GLN A 57 -6.42 -9.99 21.56
N VAL A 58 -6.02 -10.80 20.58
CA VAL A 58 -4.65 -10.78 20.03
C VAL A 58 -4.39 -9.52 19.21
N GLU A 59 -5.39 -9.03 18.49
CA GLU A 59 -5.35 -7.75 17.78
C GLU A 59 -5.31 -6.58 18.76
N GLY A 60 -6.07 -6.67 19.87
CA GLY A 60 -6.10 -5.72 20.99
C GLY A 60 -4.87 -5.76 21.90
N GLY A 61 -3.84 -6.54 21.55
CA GLY A 61 -2.53 -6.51 22.22
C GLY A 61 -2.28 -7.61 23.25
N ALA A 62 -3.14 -8.63 23.35
CA ALA A 62 -2.83 -9.82 24.16
C ALA A 62 -1.65 -10.60 23.54
N GLN A 63 -0.61 -10.83 24.34
CA GLN A 63 0.54 -11.64 23.94
C GLN A 63 0.39 -13.12 24.33
N ILE A 64 -0.62 -13.47 25.14
CA ILE A 64 -1.01 -14.84 25.47
C ILE A 64 -2.54 -14.89 25.53
N ILE A 65 -3.17 -16.00 25.14
CA ILE A 65 -4.63 -16.19 25.26
C ILE A 65 -4.96 -17.17 26.40
N ASP A 66 -5.78 -16.76 27.37
CA ASP A 66 -6.31 -17.64 28.42
C ASP A 66 -7.57 -18.37 27.92
N VAL A 67 -7.48 -19.69 27.74
CA VAL A 67 -8.57 -20.52 27.25
C VAL A 67 -9.09 -21.39 28.39
N ASN A 68 -10.31 -21.10 28.85
CA ASN A 68 -11.00 -21.88 29.87
C ASN A 68 -12.31 -22.45 29.32
N MET A 69 -12.49 -23.77 29.46
CA MET A 69 -13.67 -24.54 29.05
C MET A 69 -14.36 -25.28 30.20
N ASP A 70 -14.06 -24.91 31.44
CA ASP A 70 -14.61 -25.54 32.63
C ASP A 70 -15.97 -24.92 33.03
N GLU A 71 -17.04 -25.61 32.62
CA GLU A 71 -18.40 -25.31 33.03
C GLU A 71 -19.22 -26.59 33.20
N GLY A 72 -20.09 -26.64 34.21
CA GLY A 72 -20.75 -27.87 34.65
C GLY A 72 -21.66 -28.56 33.63
N MET A 73 -22.10 -27.86 32.58
CA MET A 73 -22.97 -28.38 31.51
C MET A 73 -22.23 -28.61 30.19
N LEU A 74 -20.93 -28.36 30.12
CA LEU A 74 -20.10 -28.56 28.93
C LEU A 74 -19.27 -29.84 29.01
N ASP A 75 -19.11 -30.53 27.88
CA ASP A 75 -18.02 -31.49 27.71
C ASP A 75 -16.72 -30.70 27.49
N GLY A 76 -16.08 -30.33 28.59
CA GLY A 76 -14.88 -29.49 28.58
C GLY A 76 -13.70 -30.12 27.85
N VAL A 77 -13.56 -31.46 27.86
CA VAL A 77 -12.50 -32.17 27.14
C VAL A 77 -12.69 -31.99 25.63
N PHE A 78 -13.91 -32.22 25.14
CA PHE A 78 -14.24 -32.02 23.74
C PHE A 78 -14.12 -30.55 23.33
N ALA A 79 -14.71 -29.63 24.10
CA ALA A 79 -14.72 -28.20 23.78
C ALA A 79 -13.30 -27.60 23.75
N MET A 80 -12.46 -27.94 24.73
CA MET A 80 -11.05 -27.52 24.78
C MET A 80 -10.28 -28.03 23.56
N THR A 81 -10.40 -29.32 23.26
CA THR A 81 -9.71 -29.95 22.13
C THR A 81 -10.15 -29.34 20.80
N LYS A 82 -11.46 -29.15 20.59
CA LYS A 82 -12.02 -28.60 19.35
C LYS A 82 -11.58 -27.16 19.16
N PHE A 83 -11.70 -26.32 20.18
CA PHE A 83 -11.37 -24.90 20.08
C PHE A 83 -9.88 -24.66 19.84
N LEU A 84 -8.99 -25.38 20.54
CA LEU A 84 -7.55 -25.24 20.35
C LEU A 84 -7.08 -25.70 18.96
N ASN A 85 -7.67 -26.75 18.40
CA ASN A 85 -7.38 -27.16 17.02
C ASN A 85 -7.81 -26.11 16.00
N LEU A 86 -8.91 -25.40 16.26
CA LEU A 86 -9.36 -24.29 15.41
C LEU A 86 -8.45 -23.07 15.55
N ILE A 87 -8.04 -22.73 16.78
CA ILE A 87 -7.03 -21.68 17.01
C ILE A 87 -5.76 -21.97 16.21
N ALA A 88 -5.28 -23.22 16.21
CA ALA A 88 -4.08 -23.61 15.47
C ALA A 88 -4.22 -23.46 13.93
N ALA A 89 -5.46 -23.43 13.41
CA ALA A 89 -5.73 -23.22 11.99
C ALA A 89 -5.81 -21.73 11.59
N GLU A 90 -5.88 -20.82 12.56
CA GLU A 90 -6.04 -19.37 12.37
C GLU A 90 -4.71 -18.65 12.65
N PRO A 91 -3.94 -18.23 11.63
CA PRO A 91 -2.58 -17.69 11.83
C PRO A 91 -2.51 -16.47 12.75
N ASP A 92 -3.52 -15.61 12.70
CA ASP A 92 -3.57 -14.37 13.49
C ASP A 92 -3.69 -14.63 14.99
N ILE A 93 -4.30 -15.76 15.36
CA ILE A 93 -4.47 -16.22 16.73
C ILE A 93 -3.30 -17.14 17.13
N ALA A 94 -2.97 -18.11 16.27
CA ALA A 94 -1.94 -19.12 16.50
C ALA A 94 -0.53 -18.53 16.68
N ARG A 95 -0.30 -17.26 16.29
CA ARG A 95 1.00 -16.59 16.49
C ARG A 95 1.39 -16.45 17.95
N VAL A 96 0.44 -16.25 18.87
CA VAL A 96 0.72 -16.10 20.31
C VAL A 96 0.58 -17.44 21.08
N PRO A 97 1.29 -17.63 22.21
CA PRO A 97 1.11 -18.78 23.07
C PRO A 97 -0.30 -18.88 23.67
N VAL A 98 -0.71 -20.10 24.03
CA VAL A 98 -1.98 -20.36 24.72
C VAL A 98 -1.73 -20.75 26.19
N MET A 99 -2.51 -20.14 27.07
CA MET A 99 -2.67 -20.52 28.47
C MET A 99 -3.91 -21.40 28.60
N ILE A 100 -3.72 -22.65 29.01
CA ILE A 100 -4.80 -23.62 29.21
C ILE A 100 -5.29 -23.52 30.65
N ASP A 101 -6.55 -23.11 30.83
CA ASP A 101 -7.18 -22.94 32.13
C ASP A 101 -8.31 -23.95 32.38
N SER A 102 -8.25 -24.64 33.52
CA SER A 102 -9.34 -25.49 34.02
C SER A 102 -9.09 -25.92 35.47
N SER A 103 -10.16 -26.17 36.24
CA SER A 103 -10.04 -26.83 37.55
C SER A 103 -9.92 -28.36 37.47
N LYS A 104 -10.09 -28.94 36.27
CA LYS A 104 -10.07 -30.38 36.02
C LYS A 104 -8.85 -30.80 35.20
N TRP A 105 -8.06 -31.71 35.74
CA TRP A 105 -6.81 -32.16 35.11
C TRP A 105 -7.02 -32.77 33.73
N GLU A 106 -8.08 -33.54 33.53
CA GLU A 106 -8.40 -34.19 32.26
C GLU A 106 -8.63 -33.18 31.11
N ILE A 107 -9.15 -31.98 31.40
CA ILE A 107 -9.33 -30.91 30.42
C ILE A 107 -7.99 -30.25 30.10
N ILE A 108 -7.17 -29.97 31.11
CA ILE A 108 -5.80 -29.44 30.94
C ILE A 108 -4.99 -30.39 30.05
N GLU A 109 -5.00 -31.69 30.37
CA GLU A 109 -4.24 -32.68 29.61
C GLU A 109 -4.75 -32.82 28.16
N ALA A 110 -6.06 -32.70 27.95
CA ALA A 110 -6.63 -32.68 26.60
C ALA A 110 -6.12 -31.50 25.77
N GLY A 111 -6.05 -30.31 26.37
CA GLY A 111 -5.46 -29.14 25.73
C GLY A 111 -3.97 -29.31 25.44
N LEU A 112 -3.19 -29.78 26.42
CA LEU A 112 -1.74 -29.99 26.28
C LEU A 112 -1.38 -30.95 25.13
N LYS A 113 -2.26 -31.91 24.81
CA LYS A 113 -2.07 -32.85 23.70
C LYS A 113 -2.19 -32.20 22.31
N VAL A 114 -2.84 -31.04 22.18
CA VAL A 114 -3.16 -30.42 20.88
C VAL A 114 -2.68 -28.99 20.72
N ILE A 115 -2.23 -28.31 21.78
CA ILE A 115 -1.69 -26.95 21.66
C ILE A 115 -0.45 -26.92 20.77
N GLN A 116 -0.31 -25.80 20.06
CA GLN A 116 0.84 -25.52 19.24
C GLN A 116 1.91 -24.76 20.04
N GLY A 117 3.18 -25.16 19.90
CA GLY A 117 4.30 -24.49 20.56
C GLY A 117 4.35 -24.75 22.07
N LYS A 118 5.00 -23.86 22.82
CA LYS A 118 5.13 -23.93 24.28
C LYS A 118 4.12 -23.01 24.95
N GLY A 119 3.04 -23.61 25.45
CA GLY A 119 1.98 -22.94 26.20
C GLY A 119 2.21 -22.88 27.71
N VAL A 120 1.20 -22.38 28.43
CA VAL A 120 1.17 -22.25 29.90
C VAL A 120 0.00 -23.04 30.47
N VAL A 121 0.19 -23.72 31.60
CA VAL A 121 -0.89 -24.36 32.36
C VAL A 121 -1.32 -23.45 33.50
N ASN A 122 -2.61 -23.10 33.56
CA ASN A 122 -3.24 -22.31 34.60
C ASN A 122 -4.32 -23.14 35.33
N SER A 123 -4.19 -23.50 36.59
CA SER A 123 -2.98 -23.54 37.40
C SER A 123 -2.90 -24.88 38.13
N ILE A 124 -1.76 -25.15 38.77
CA ILE A 124 -1.66 -26.21 39.79
C ILE A 124 -1.40 -25.60 41.15
N SER A 125 -1.74 -26.32 42.22
CA SER A 125 -1.53 -25.86 43.60
C SER A 125 -1.34 -27.02 44.57
N LEU A 126 -0.98 -26.72 45.82
CA LEU A 126 -0.79 -27.70 46.89
C LEU A 126 -2.10 -28.11 47.58
N LYS A 127 -3.25 -27.58 47.15
CA LYS A 127 -4.58 -27.83 47.73
C LYS A 127 -4.91 -29.31 47.89
N GLU A 128 -4.56 -30.13 46.91
CA GLU A 128 -4.84 -31.58 46.89
C GLU A 128 -3.69 -32.42 47.47
N GLY A 129 -2.72 -31.76 48.12
CA GLY A 129 -1.53 -32.37 48.69
C GLY A 129 -0.33 -32.39 47.74
N GLU A 130 0.85 -32.54 48.34
CA GLU A 130 2.13 -32.48 47.63
C GLU A 130 2.28 -33.60 46.56
N GLU A 131 1.75 -34.80 46.81
CA GLU A 131 1.86 -35.92 45.85
C GLU A 131 1.17 -35.61 44.51
N THR A 132 -0.05 -35.09 44.55
CA THR A 132 -0.82 -34.69 43.37
C THR A 132 -0.14 -33.52 42.65
N PHE A 133 0.33 -32.52 43.40
CA PHE A 133 1.08 -31.39 42.86
C PHE A 133 2.33 -31.83 42.10
N ILE A 134 3.13 -32.76 42.68
CA ILE A 134 4.30 -33.35 42.03
C ILE A 134 3.90 -34.15 40.79
N HIS A 135 2.79 -34.89 40.83
CA HIS A 135 2.30 -35.67 39.71
C HIS A 135 1.97 -34.77 38.51
N HIS A 136 1.16 -33.73 38.72
CA HIS A 136 0.81 -32.77 37.67
C HIS A 136 2.05 -32.04 37.14
N ALA A 137 2.93 -31.54 38.02
CA ALA A 137 4.17 -30.88 37.61
C ALA A 137 5.06 -31.77 36.71
N LYS A 138 5.17 -33.07 37.01
CA LYS A 138 5.92 -34.02 36.17
C LYS A 138 5.29 -34.19 34.78
N LEU A 139 3.96 -34.17 34.69
CA LEU A 139 3.25 -34.27 33.41
C LEU A 139 3.41 -32.97 32.61
N ILE A 140 3.22 -31.80 33.21
CA ILE A 140 3.41 -30.50 32.54
C ILE A 140 4.84 -30.40 31.98
N LYS A 141 5.84 -30.77 32.79
CA LYS A 141 7.25 -30.82 32.36
C LYS A 141 7.46 -31.75 31.16
N ARG A 142 6.77 -32.89 31.12
CA ARG A 142 6.86 -33.85 30.02
C ARG A 142 6.25 -33.29 28.72
N TYR A 143 5.17 -32.52 28.82
CA TYR A 143 4.57 -31.82 27.68
C TYR A 143 5.38 -30.58 27.26
N GLY A 144 6.34 -30.13 28.07
CA GLY A 144 7.22 -29.00 27.75
C GLY A 144 6.59 -27.63 27.97
N ALA A 145 5.47 -27.55 28.71
CA ALA A 145 4.76 -26.31 29.01
C ALA A 145 5.29 -25.62 30.28
N ALA A 146 5.08 -24.30 30.36
CA ALA A 146 5.27 -23.54 31.59
C ALA A 146 4.06 -23.70 32.53
N VAL A 147 4.19 -23.29 33.79
CA VAL A 147 3.18 -23.52 34.81
C VAL A 147 2.89 -22.29 35.67
N ILE A 148 1.61 -21.96 35.81
CA ILE A 148 1.11 -21.07 36.85
C ILE A 148 0.86 -21.89 38.13
N VAL A 149 1.43 -21.41 39.22
CA VAL A 149 1.30 -21.99 40.56
C VAL A 149 0.52 -21.02 41.43
N MET A 150 -0.72 -21.39 41.74
CA MET A 150 -1.58 -20.60 42.61
C MET A 150 -1.17 -20.78 44.08
N ALA A 151 -1.16 -19.70 44.86
CA ALA A 151 -0.86 -19.71 46.29
C ALA A 151 -2.02 -20.30 47.11
N PHE A 152 -2.25 -21.61 46.96
CA PHE A 152 -3.28 -22.38 47.64
C PHE A 152 -2.67 -23.72 48.10
N ASP A 153 -2.70 -23.99 49.39
CA ASP A 153 -2.28 -25.25 49.99
C ASP A 153 -3.43 -26.00 50.67
N GLU A 154 -3.11 -27.06 51.40
CA GLU A 154 -4.08 -27.93 52.08
C GLU A 154 -4.88 -27.19 53.18
N VAL A 155 -4.41 -26.03 53.64
CA VAL A 155 -5.07 -25.21 54.67
C VAL A 155 -6.04 -24.21 54.04
N GLY A 156 -5.69 -23.64 52.88
CA GLY A 156 -6.53 -22.62 52.24
C GLY A 156 -5.76 -21.77 51.23
N GLN A 157 -6.46 -20.80 50.64
CA GLN A 157 -5.82 -19.76 49.82
C GLN A 157 -5.03 -18.80 50.70
N ALA A 158 -3.90 -18.31 50.22
CA ALA A 158 -3.11 -17.31 50.93
C ALA A 158 -3.69 -15.90 50.77
N ASP A 159 -4.37 -15.43 51.81
CA ASP A 159 -4.97 -14.09 51.93
C ASP A 159 -3.98 -13.01 52.39
N THR A 160 -3.14 -13.34 53.37
CA THR A 160 -2.12 -12.45 53.97
C THR A 160 -0.76 -12.50 53.27
N TYR A 161 0.03 -11.42 53.39
CA TYR A 161 1.41 -11.37 52.89
C TYR A 161 2.26 -12.58 53.34
N GLU A 162 2.24 -12.93 54.63
CA GLU A 162 3.04 -14.04 55.18
C GLU A 162 2.65 -15.38 54.56
N ARG A 163 1.35 -15.64 54.38
CA ARG A 163 0.88 -16.88 53.75
C ARG A 163 1.26 -16.95 52.28
N ARG A 164 1.24 -15.83 51.55
CA ARG A 164 1.61 -15.80 50.13
C ARG A 164 3.06 -16.21 49.94
N ILE A 165 3.97 -15.62 50.70
CA ILE A 165 5.41 -15.94 50.59
C ILE A 165 5.71 -17.37 51.07
N GLU A 166 5.03 -17.85 52.11
CA GLU A 166 5.19 -19.21 52.62
C GLU A 166 4.81 -20.25 51.56
N ILE A 167 3.62 -20.13 50.97
CA ILE A 167 3.12 -21.10 49.98
C ILE A 167 3.94 -21.01 48.69
N CYS A 168 4.22 -19.81 48.17
CA CYS A 168 5.04 -19.65 46.96
C CYS A 168 6.44 -20.26 47.16
N LYS A 169 7.07 -20.03 48.32
CA LYS A 169 8.36 -20.64 48.65
C LYS A 169 8.29 -22.16 48.71
N ARG A 170 7.30 -22.71 49.42
CA ARG A 170 7.11 -24.16 49.55
C ARG A 170 6.93 -24.81 48.18
N SER A 171 6.07 -24.23 47.33
CA SER A 171 5.83 -24.71 45.97
C SER A 171 7.08 -24.63 45.10
N TYR A 172 7.83 -23.53 45.16
CA TYR A 172 9.10 -23.38 44.44
C TYR A 172 10.11 -24.46 44.83
N ASP A 173 10.31 -24.67 46.13
CA ASP A 173 11.24 -25.67 46.64
C ASP A 173 10.85 -27.09 46.20
N VAL A 174 9.56 -27.42 46.19
CA VAL A 174 9.07 -28.71 45.67
C VAL A 174 9.33 -28.84 44.17
N LEU A 175 8.99 -27.84 43.35
CA LEU A 175 9.16 -27.89 41.90
C LEU A 175 10.64 -27.96 41.49
N VAL A 176 11.48 -27.10 42.04
CA VAL A 176 12.89 -27.01 41.64
C VAL A 176 13.70 -28.15 42.25
N GLN A 177 13.52 -28.47 43.53
CA GLN A 177 14.39 -29.43 44.22
C GLN A 177 13.91 -30.89 44.09
N LYS A 178 12.59 -31.15 44.10
CA LYS A 178 12.05 -32.52 44.04
C LYS A 178 11.68 -32.95 42.62
N VAL A 179 11.07 -32.06 41.82
CA VAL A 179 10.66 -32.36 40.44
C VAL A 179 11.77 -32.06 39.42
N GLY A 180 12.67 -31.12 39.76
CA GLY A 180 13.67 -30.59 38.83
C GLY A 180 13.02 -29.78 37.71
N PHE A 181 11.90 -29.12 37.98
CA PHE A 181 11.21 -28.26 37.01
C PHE A 181 12.09 -27.02 36.72
N PRO A 182 12.23 -26.59 35.44
CA PRO A 182 12.98 -25.37 35.11
C PRO A 182 12.41 -24.16 35.86
N ALA A 183 13.24 -23.41 36.58
CA ALA A 183 12.77 -22.34 37.45
C ALA A 183 12.19 -21.16 36.65
N GLU A 184 12.75 -20.92 35.46
CA GLU A 184 12.29 -19.92 34.49
C GLU A 184 10.89 -20.19 33.95
N ASP A 185 10.42 -21.44 34.00
CA ASP A 185 9.10 -21.86 33.54
C ASP A 185 8.03 -21.83 34.65
N ILE A 186 8.39 -21.35 35.84
CA ILE A 186 7.50 -21.20 36.99
C ILE A 186 6.96 -19.77 37.03
N ILE A 187 5.63 -19.65 37.01
CA ILE A 187 4.90 -18.40 37.15
C ILE A 187 4.07 -18.53 38.42
N PHE A 188 4.17 -17.61 39.37
CA PHE A 188 3.33 -17.61 40.58
C PHE A 188 2.09 -16.76 40.37
N ASP A 189 0.93 -17.25 40.83
CA ASP A 189 -0.24 -16.42 41.12
C ASP A 189 -0.40 -16.33 42.65
N PRO A 190 0.01 -15.21 43.27
CA PRO A 190 -0.15 -14.99 44.70
C PRO A 190 -1.61 -14.81 45.16
N ASN A 191 -2.60 -14.89 44.26
CA ASN A 191 -4.03 -14.59 44.41
C ASN A 191 -4.37 -13.10 44.48
N ILE A 192 -4.92 -12.52 43.41
CA ILE A 192 -5.53 -11.19 43.50
C ILE A 192 -6.92 -11.31 44.14
N PHE A 193 -7.12 -10.65 45.29
CA PHE A 193 -8.41 -10.59 45.97
C PHE A 193 -9.11 -9.24 45.80
N PRO A 194 -10.45 -9.19 45.94
CA PRO A 194 -11.19 -7.94 45.91
C PRO A 194 -10.73 -6.94 46.99
N VAL A 195 -10.77 -5.66 46.66
CA VAL A 195 -10.63 -4.54 47.61
C VAL A 195 -11.93 -3.73 47.67
N ALA A 196 -11.99 -2.75 48.57
CA ALA A 196 -13.15 -1.86 48.75
C ALA A 196 -14.49 -2.60 48.93
N THR A 197 -14.47 -3.75 49.61
CA THR A 197 -15.69 -4.52 49.93
C THR A 197 -16.37 -4.04 51.22
N GLY A 198 -15.74 -3.13 51.97
CA GLY A 198 -16.17 -2.71 53.30
C GLY A 198 -15.80 -3.70 54.43
N MET A 199 -15.04 -4.76 54.14
CA MET A 199 -14.54 -5.70 55.14
C MET A 199 -13.09 -5.36 55.50
N GLU A 200 -12.79 -5.21 56.80
CA GLU A 200 -11.44 -4.87 57.27
C GLU A 200 -10.39 -5.90 56.80
N GLU A 201 -10.78 -7.16 56.74
CA GLU A 201 -9.94 -8.27 56.27
C GLU A 201 -9.48 -8.08 54.81
N HIS A 202 -10.25 -7.37 53.98
CA HIS A 202 -9.94 -7.14 52.57
C HIS A 202 -9.18 -5.84 52.30
N ARG A 203 -9.02 -5.01 53.33
CA ARG A 203 -8.41 -3.68 53.25
C ARG A 203 -7.00 -3.73 52.69
N ARG A 204 -6.22 -4.74 53.08
CA ARG A 204 -4.81 -4.89 52.72
C ARG A 204 -4.54 -5.81 51.52
N ASN A 205 -5.57 -6.33 50.86
CA ASN A 205 -5.42 -7.35 49.82
C ASN A 205 -4.50 -6.92 48.66
N ALA A 206 -4.59 -5.66 48.20
CA ALA A 206 -3.76 -5.17 47.10
C ALA A 206 -2.30 -4.92 47.52
N ILE A 207 -2.07 -4.23 48.65
CA ILE A 207 -0.71 -3.96 49.13
C ILE A 207 0.04 -5.25 49.52
N ASP A 208 -0.65 -6.20 50.16
CA ASP A 208 -0.04 -7.49 50.50
C ASP A 208 0.31 -8.31 49.23
N PHE A 209 -0.46 -8.18 48.15
CA PHE A 209 -0.10 -8.75 46.83
C PHE A 209 1.14 -8.07 46.24
N PHE A 210 1.24 -6.74 46.28
CA PHE A 210 2.41 -6.01 45.79
C PHE A 210 3.68 -6.39 46.55
N LEU A 211 3.59 -6.47 47.89
CA LEU A 211 4.69 -6.90 48.74
C LEU A 211 5.11 -8.35 48.45
N ALA A 212 4.15 -9.27 48.29
CA ALA A 212 4.44 -10.66 47.94
C ALA A 212 5.11 -10.78 46.56
N THR A 213 4.66 -10.00 45.57
CA THR A 213 5.24 -9.95 44.23
C THR A 213 6.71 -9.55 44.28
N LYS A 214 7.01 -8.47 45.03
CA LYS A 214 8.38 -8.01 45.25
C LYS A 214 9.23 -9.08 45.94
N TRP A 215 8.69 -9.70 46.98
CA TRP A 215 9.39 -10.76 47.71
C TRP A 215 9.72 -11.96 46.80
N ILE A 216 8.77 -12.39 45.96
CA ILE A 216 8.97 -13.51 45.02
C ILE A 216 10.12 -13.17 44.06
N ARG A 217 10.13 -11.97 43.47
CA ARG A 217 11.20 -11.55 42.55
C ARG A 217 12.57 -11.49 43.21
N GLU A 218 12.64 -11.08 44.48
CA GLU A 218 13.90 -10.97 45.22
C GLU A 218 14.42 -12.31 45.73
N ASN A 219 13.53 -13.27 46.03
CA ASN A 219 13.88 -14.48 46.78
C ASN A 219 13.75 -15.79 45.99
N LEU A 220 12.97 -15.82 44.89
CA LEU A 220 12.74 -17.00 44.06
C LEU A 220 13.34 -16.77 42.66
N PRO A 221 14.61 -17.19 42.43
CA PRO A 221 15.31 -16.89 41.18
C PRO A 221 14.57 -17.38 39.94
N TYR A 222 14.57 -16.57 38.88
CA TYR A 222 13.94 -16.83 37.58
C TYR A 222 12.41 -16.93 37.56
N ALA A 223 11.74 -16.97 38.72
CA ALA A 223 10.29 -17.07 38.78
C ALA A 223 9.61 -15.80 38.27
N ASN A 224 8.49 -16.00 37.59
CA ASN A 224 7.62 -14.95 37.06
C ASN A 224 6.35 -14.83 37.92
N ILE A 225 5.58 -13.75 37.74
CA ILE A 225 4.36 -13.50 38.52
C ILE A 225 3.21 -13.11 37.57
N SER A 226 2.05 -13.73 37.80
CA SER A 226 0.78 -13.47 37.14
C SER A 226 -0.34 -13.23 38.16
N GLY A 227 -1.50 -12.81 37.68
CA GLY A 227 -2.72 -12.70 38.47
C GLY A 227 -3.90 -12.18 37.64
N GLY A 228 -5.11 -12.60 38.02
CA GLY A 228 -6.38 -12.12 37.45
C GLY A 228 -6.74 -10.73 37.94
N VAL A 229 -6.41 -9.68 37.16
CA VAL A 229 -6.58 -8.27 37.57
C VAL A 229 -8.05 -7.94 37.79
N SER A 230 -8.95 -8.54 37.02
CA SER A 230 -10.40 -8.37 37.15
C SER A 230 -10.93 -8.61 38.58
N ASN A 231 -10.25 -9.44 39.38
CA ASN A 231 -10.63 -9.74 40.76
C ASN A 231 -10.51 -8.55 41.71
N VAL A 232 -9.57 -7.62 41.48
CA VAL A 232 -9.36 -6.46 42.37
C VAL A 232 -10.60 -5.57 42.43
N SER A 233 -11.28 -5.43 41.29
CA SER A 233 -12.41 -4.52 41.08
C SER A 233 -13.79 -5.15 41.33
N PHE A 234 -13.85 -6.35 41.91
CA PHE A 234 -15.07 -7.15 41.98
C PHE A 234 -16.26 -6.41 42.64
N SER A 235 -15.96 -5.55 43.62
CA SER A 235 -16.94 -4.72 44.35
C SER A 235 -17.67 -3.70 43.47
N PHE A 236 -17.12 -3.36 42.30
CA PHE A 236 -17.63 -2.30 41.41
C PHE A 236 -18.27 -2.83 40.11
N ARG A 237 -18.73 -4.09 40.09
CA ARG A 237 -19.42 -4.66 38.92
C ARG A 237 -20.57 -3.76 38.44
N GLY A 238 -20.54 -3.40 37.16
CA GLY A 238 -21.51 -2.49 36.54
C GLY A 238 -21.15 -1.01 36.64
N ASN A 239 -19.95 -0.67 37.11
CA ASN A 239 -19.38 0.68 37.02
C ASN A 239 -18.01 0.60 36.33
N ASP A 240 -18.02 0.54 35.00
CA ASP A 240 -16.81 0.22 34.22
C ASP A 240 -15.75 1.32 34.36
N LYS A 241 -16.14 2.60 34.43
CA LYS A 241 -15.20 3.71 34.69
C LYS A 241 -14.33 3.51 35.94
N VAL A 242 -14.92 3.07 37.06
CA VAL A 242 -14.14 2.81 38.29
C VAL A 242 -13.29 1.55 38.14
N ARG A 243 -13.81 0.53 37.46
CA ARG A 243 -13.09 -0.74 37.26
C ARG A 243 -11.85 -0.54 36.40
N GLU A 244 -11.97 0.18 35.30
CA GLU A 244 -10.87 0.49 34.37
C GLU A 244 -9.77 1.29 35.07
N ALA A 245 -10.15 2.32 35.84
CA ALA A 245 -9.21 3.09 36.66
C ALA A 245 -8.51 2.20 37.71
N MET A 246 -9.25 1.31 38.38
CA MET A 246 -8.68 0.36 39.34
C MET A 246 -7.73 -0.66 38.70
N HIS A 247 -8.05 -1.19 37.52
CA HIS A 247 -7.18 -2.14 36.81
C HIS A 247 -5.87 -1.48 36.41
N SER A 248 -5.96 -0.29 35.83
CA SER A 248 -4.81 0.47 35.35
C SER A 248 -3.89 0.90 36.50
N ALA A 249 -4.47 1.41 37.60
CA ALA A 249 -3.71 1.75 38.81
C ALA A 249 -3.12 0.52 39.50
N PHE A 250 -3.85 -0.60 39.57
CA PHE A 250 -3.33 -1.84 40.15
C PHE A 250 -2.14 -2.36 39.35
N LEU A 251 -2.26 -2.41 38.01
CA LEU A 251 -1.18 -2.86 37.13
C LEU A 251 0.05 -1.97 37.26
N TYR A 252 -0.12 -0.65 37.27
CA TYR A 252 0.98 0.30 37.47
C TYR A 252 1.78 -0.03 38.73
N HIS A 253 1.10 -0.22 39.87
CA HIS A 253 1.75 -0.57 41.13
C HIS A 253 2.32 -1.99 41.13
N ALA A 254 1.60 -2.97 40.60
CA ALA A 254 2.04 -4.37 40.56
C ALA A 254 3.30 -4.56 39.71
N ILE A 255 3.37 -3.91 38.54
CA ILE A 255 4.53 -3.93 37.64
C ILE A 255 5.74 -3.32 38.33
N ASN A 256 5.58 -2.18 39.01
CA ASN A 256 6.64 -1.54 39.80
C ASN A 256 7.14 -2.43 40.96
N HIS A 257 6.31 -3.36 41.42
CA HIS A 257 6.67 -4.38 42.42
C HIS A 257 7.13 -5.71 41.82
N GLY A 258 7.23 -5.80 40.49
CA GLY A 258 7.84 -6.92 39.78
C GLY A 258 6.87 -7.95 39.20
N MET A 259 5.58 -7.62 39.04
CA MET A 259 4.62 -8.44 38.30
C MET A 259 5.01 -8.47 36.82
N THR A 260 5.11 -9.66 36.23
CA THR A 260 5.64 -9.83 34.87
C THR A 260 4.56 -9.96 33.81
N MET A 261 3.38 -10.45 34.19
CA MET A 261 2.24 -10.65 33.30
C MET A 261 0.92 -10.53 34.06
N GLY A 262 -0.19 -10.29 33.37
CA GLY A 262 -1.51 -10.17 33.99
C GLY A 262 -2.63 -10.68 33.11
N ILE A 263 -3.60 -11.36 33.72
CA ILE A 263 -4.83 -11.81 33.04
C ILE A 263 -5.82 -10.64 33.10
N VAL A 264 -6.05 -10.04 31.93
CA VAL A 264 -6.73 -8.75 31.74
C VAL A 264 -7.61 -8.79 30.49
N ASN A 265 -8.54 -7.84 30.38
CA ASN A 265 -9.08 -7.45 29.08
C ASN A 265 -8.26 -6.26 28.54
N PRO A 266 -7.40 -6.45 27.53
CA PRO A 266 -6.56 -5.38 27.01
C PRO A 266 -7.34 -4.15 26.53
N GLU A 267 -8.56 -4.36 26.01
CA GLU A 267 -9.44 -3.31 25.48
C GLU A 267 -9.97 -2.35 26.57
N MET A 268 -9.99 -2.77 27.84
CA MET A 268 -10.53 -1.99 28.97
C MET A 268 -9.42 -1.29 29.79
N LEU A 269 -8.17 -1.30 29.33
CA LEU A 269 -7.07 -0.64 30.07
C LEU A 269 -6.96 0.83 29.67
N GLU A 270 -7.37 1.72 30.58
CA GLU A 270 -7.14 3.16 30.46
C GLU A 270 -5.66 3.49 30.71
N ILE A 271 -5.16 4.60 30.15
CA ILE A 271 -3.79 5.04 30.45
C ILE A 271 -3.79 5.66 31.85
N TYR A 272 -2.90 5.18 32.72
CA TYR A 272 -2.81 5.59 34.12
C TYR A 272 -2.80 7.13 34.30
N ASP A 273 -2.05 7.86 33.46
CA ASP A 273 -1.94 9.33 33.54
C ASP A 273 -3.18 10.09 33.04
N GLU A 274 -4.10 9.41 32.34
CA GLU A 274 -5.35 9.99 31.85
C GLU A 274 -6.54 9.77 32.79
N ILE A 275 -6.39 8.91 33.80
CA ILE A 275 -7.41 8.71 34.83
C ILE A 275 -7.69 10.04 35.52
N ASP A 276 -8.97 10.39 35.65
CA ASP A 276 -9.42 11.58 36.38
C ASP A 276 -8.71 11.69 37.73
N LYS A 277 -8.09 12.83 38.02
CA LYS A 277 -7.19 12.98 39.18
C LYS A 277 -7.89 12.70 40.51
N GLU A 278 -9.16 13.08 40.64
CA GLU A 278 -9.98 12.81 41.84
C GLU A 278 -10.24 11.30 41.96
N LEU A 279 -10.63 10.62 40.86
CA LEU A 279 -10.82 9.18 40.83
C LEU A 279 -9.52 8.40 41.11
N LEU A 280 -8.41 8.82 40.50
CA LEU A 280 -7.10 8.18 40.68
C LEU A 280 -6.66 8.24 42.15
N GLU A 281 -6.80 9.40 42.80
CA GLU A 281 -6.49 9.56 44.22
C GLU A 281 -7.32 8.59 45.08
N HIS A 282 -8.63 8.48 44.83
CA HIS A 282 -9.50 7.55 45.55
C HIS A 282 -9.16 6.08 45.31
N VAL A 283 -8.81 5.72 44.09
CA VAL A 283 -8.37 4.36 43.74
C VAL A 283 -7.06 4.03 44.44
N GLU A 284 -6.06 4.92 44.40
CA GLU A 284 -4.77 4.70 45.06
C GLU A 284 -4.88 4.64 46.58
N ASP A 285 -5.75 5.46 47.19
CA ASP A 285 -6.02 5.42 48.62
C ASP A 285 -6.47 4.02 49.06
N VAL A 286 -7.29 3.35 48.24
CA VAL A 286 -7.75 1.97 48.46
C VAL A 286 -6.65 0.95 48.17
N LEU A 287 -5.96 1.05 47.03
CA LEU A 287 -4.98 0.04 46.62
C LEU A 287 -3.74 0.01 47.51
N LEU A 288 -3.33 1.16 48.04
CA LEU A 288 -2.12 1.33 48.84
C LEU A 288 -2.41 1.49 50.34
N ASP A 289 -3.67 1.36 50.75
CA ASP A 289 -4.12 1.52 52.14
C ASP A 289 -3.59 2.81 52.79
N ARG A 290 -3.73 3.96 52.10
CA ARG A 290 -3.15 5.24 52.55
C ARG A 290 -3.92 5.87 53.71
N ARG A 291 -5.17 5.48 53.94
CA ARG A 291 -6.11 6.10 54.89
C ARG A 291 -7.24 5.16 55.29
N ASP A 292 -7.82 5.40 56.46
CA ASP A 292 -8.87 4.55 57.04
C ASP A 292 -10.23 4.66 56.30
N ASP A 293 -10.59 5.84 55.79
CA ASP A 293 -11.86 6.11 55.09
C ASP A 293 -11.76 5.91 53.55
N ALA A 294 -10.71 5.25 53.04
CA ALA A 294 -10.45 5.10 51.60
C ALA A 294 -11.60 4.40 50.86
N THR A 295 -12.10 3.30 51.42
CA THR A 295 -13.17 2.50 50.82
C THR A 295 -14.47 3.29 50.71
N GLU A 296 -14.83 4.01 51.77
CA GLU A 296 -16.06 4.80 51.85
C GLU A 296 -16.04 5.93 50.81
N ARG A 297 -14.91 6.64 50.69
CA ARG A 297 -14.71 7.70 49.69
C ARG A 297 -14.87 7.20 48.25
N LEU A 298 -14.26 6.05 47.92
CA LEU A 298 -14.37 5.50 46.58
C LEU A 298 -15.80 5.01 46.27
N LEU A 299 -16.49 4.42 47.25
CA LEU A 299 -17.90 4.02 47.10
C LEU A 299 -18.82 5.22 46.91
N GLU A 300 -18.66 6.29 47.69
CA GLU A 300 -19.41 7.54 47.55
C GLU A 300 -19.17 8.20 46.18
N TYR A 301 -17.90 8.25 45.72
CA TYR A 301 -17.57 8.73 44.38
C TYR A 301 -18.25 7.87 43.31
N ALA A 302 -18.19 6.54 43.44
CA ALA A 302 -18.80 5.60 42.51
C ALA A 302 -20.33 5.74 42.43
N GLU A 303 -21.00 6.09 43.53
CA GLU A 303 -22.44 6.41 43.52
C GLU A 303 -22.73 7.76 42.85
N ARG A 304 -21.87 8.78 43.03
CA ARG A 304 -22.01 10.09 42.37
C ARG A 304 -22.02 9.97 40.85
N ILE A 305 -21.17 9.10 40.29
CA ILE A 305 -21.02 8.90 38.83
C ILE A 305 -22.03 7.92 38.24
N LYS A 306 -22.66 7.05 39.04
CA LYS A 306 -23.74 6.14 38.59
C LYS A 306 -25.01 6.88 38.12
N GLY A 307 -25.13 8.17 38.41
CA GLY A 307 -26.26 9.02 38.02
C GLY A 307 -26.22 9.60 36.61
N ASP A 308 -25.09 9.53 35.90
CA ASP A 308 -24.94 10.04 34.53
C ASP A 308 -24.83 8.85 33.55
N GLY A 309 -25.97 8.47 32.96
CA GLY A 309 -26.01 7.51 31.86
C GLY A 309 -25.35 8.07 30.60
N SER A 310 -24.61 7.21 29.88
CA SER A 310 -24.07 7.29 28.51
C SER A 310 -23.76 8.69 27.89
N PRO A 311 -22.55 8.95 27.37
CA PRO A 311 -22.22 10.18 26.64
C PRO A 311 -22.87 10.33 25.24
N LEU A 312 -23.89 9.51 24.92
CA LEU A 312 -24.64 9.62 23.68
C LEU A 312 -25.80 10.60 23.89
N LEU A 313 -25.55 11.87 23.55
CA LEU A 313 -26.50 12.99 23.32
C LEU A 313 -26.08 14.30 24.01
N ARG A 314 -24.89 14.81 23.71
CA ARG A 314 -24.67 16.28 23.76
C ARG A 314 -23.83 16.74 22.59
N ARG A 315 -24.51 17.15 21.51
CA ARG A 315 -24.07 18.25 20.62
C ARG A 315 -25.26 18.73 19.80
N GLY A 316 -25.96 19.69 20.38
CA GLY A 316 -26.85 20.59 19.65
C GLY A 316 -26.06 21.82 19.20
N ALA A 317 -26.33 22.25 17.96
CA ALA A 317 -25.83 23.49 17.37
C ALA A 317 -26.17 24.72 18.25
N GLY A 318 -25.22 25.67 18.34
CA GLY A 318 -25.53 27.06 18.71
C GLY A 318 -25.08 27.58 20.08
N GLY A 319 -23.94 27.15 20.63
CA GLY A 319 -23.31 27.78 21.79
C GLY A 319 -21.82 28.01 21.56
N GLU A 320 -21.31 29.20 21.91
CA GLU A 320 -19.87 29.51 21.83
C GLU A 320 -19.03 28.39 22.47
N ALA A 321 -18.11 27.83 21.70
CA ALA A 321 -17.42 26.61 22.07
C ALA A 321 -16.45 26.88 23.23
N GLN A 322 -16.67 26.24 24.39
CA GLN A 322 -15.91 26.47 25.64
C GLN A 322 -14.38 26.37 25.49
N TRP A 323 -13.88 25.59 24.53
CA TRP A 323 -12.44 25.44 24.25
C TRP A 323 -11.78 26.73 23.73
N ARG A 324 -12.56 27.68 23.17
CA ARG A 324 -12.05 28.97 22.70
C ARG A 324 -11.53 29.88 23.82
N ASN A 325 -11.89 29.59 25.07
CA ASN A 325 -11.45 30.37 26.24
C ASN A 325 -10.06 29.95 26.76
N GLY A 326 -9.47 28.88 26.22
CA GLY A 326 -8.12 28.43 26.57
C GLY A 326 -7.02 29.32 25.99
N SER A 327 -5.78 29.06 26.40
CA SER A 327 -4.56 29.66 25.84
C SER A 327 -4.39 29.33 24.35
N VAL A 328 -3.58 30.12 23.63
CA VAL A 328 -3.29 29.88 22.21
C VAL A 328 -2.74 28.47 21.97
N GLN A 329 -1.90 27.95 22.88
CA GLN A 329 -1.40 26.58 22.81
C GLN A 329 -2.51 25.55 22.95
N GLU A 330 -3.39 25.68 23.95
CA GLU A 330 -4.50 24.74 24.16
C GLU A 330 -5.46 24.75 22.97
N ARG A 331 -5.71 25.92 22.37
CA ARG A 331 -6.55 26.05 21.17
C ARG A 331 -5.90 25.43 19.94
N LEU A 332 -4.60 25.64 19.71
CA LEU A 332 -3.86 25.02 18.61
C LEU A 332 -3.81 23.49 18.77
N THR A 333 -3.49 22.98 19.96
CA THR A 333 -3.51 21.55 20.25
C THR A 333 -4.91 20.97 20.06
N HIS A 334 -5.96 21.65 20.52
CA HIS A 334 -7.34 21.19 20.33
C HIS A 334 -7.72 21.13 18.84
N SER A 335 -7.41 22.18 18.08
CA SER A 335 -7.67 22.25 16.63
C SER A 335 -6.93 21.14 15.87
N LEU A 336 -5.67 20.87 16.21
CA LEU A 336 -4.89 19.79 15.60
C LEU A 336 -5.46 18.40 15.97
N VAL A 337 -5.67 18.10 17.26
CA VAL A 337 -6.19 16.80 17.72
C VAL A 337 -7.59 16.51 17.20
N LYS A 338 -8.45 17.53 17.08
CA LYS A 338 -9.82 17.39 16.57
C LYS A 338 -9.95 17.58 15.05
N GLY A 339 -8.87 17.95 14.35
CA GLY A 339 -8.87 18.16 12.91
C GLY A 339 -9.72 19.36 12.45
N LEU A 340 -9.83 20.40 13.29
CA LEU A 340 -10.63 21.61 13.06
C LEU A 340 -9.77 22.71 12.40
N ASP A 341 -10.21 23.20 11.24
CA ASP A 341 -9.46 24.19 10.44
C ASP A 341 -10.13 25.58 10.36
N GLU A 342 -11.27 25.76 11.04
CA GLU A 342 -12.09 26.99 11.00
C GLU A 342 -11.37 28.19 11.63
N PHE A 343 -10.68 27.98 12.75
CA PHE A 343 -10.00 29.04 13.52
C PHE A 343 -8.47 28.98 13.42
N ILE A 344 -7.92 28.04 12.64
CA ILE A 344 -6.48 27.76 12.67
C ILE A 344 -5.64 28.96 12.25
N GLU A 345 -6.04 29.72 11.23
CA GLU A 345 -5.30 30.91 10.79
C GLU A 345 -5.26 32.00 11.88
N ILE A 346 -6.37 32.17 12.63
CA ILE A 346 -6.48 33.14 13.71
C ILE A 346 -5.56 32.75 14.87
N ASP A 347 -5.62 31.49 15.30
CA ASP A 347 -4.80 31.00 16.42
C ASP A 347 -3.30 30.98 16.07
N VAL A 348 -2.96 30.65 14.82
CA VAL A 348 -1.59 30.66 14.31
C VAL A 348 -1.03 32.08 14.23
N GLU A 349 -1.82 33.05 13.78
CA GLU A 349 -1.42 34.46 13.77
C GLU A 349 -1.19 34.99 15.18
N GLU A 350 -2.05 34.65 16.14
CA GLU A 350 -1.85 35.00 17.55
C GLU A 350 -0.55 34.39 18.11
N ALA A 351 -0.26 33.12 17.81
CA ALA A 351 0.99 32.48 18.19
C ALA A 351 2.21 33.11 17.51
N ARG A 352 2.11 33.50 16.23
CA ARG A 352 3.16 34.17 15.46
C ARG A 352 3.57 35.50 16.09
N GLN A 353 2.63 36.23 16.67
CA GLN A 353 2.91 37.48 17.37
C GLN A 353 3.60 37.28 18.73
N GLN A 354 3.56 36.08 19.30
CA GLN A 354 4.15 35.75 20.60
C GLN A 354 5.60 35.22 20.50
N VAL A 355 6.05 34.86 19.30
CA VAL A 355 7.40 34.31 19.05
C VAL A 355 8.28 35.27 18.25
N ALA A 356 9.61 35.13 18.34
CA ALA A 356 10.55 36.06 17.72
C ALA A 356 10.76 35.76 16.24
N ARG A 357 10.75 34.48 15.86
CA ARG A 357 10.87 34.02 14.47
C ARG A 357 9.63 33.24 14.09
N PRO A 358 8.99 33.50 12.93
CA PRO A 358 7.77 32.79 12.52
C PRO A 358 7.89 31.26 12.48
N ILE A 359 9.10 30.73 12.25
CA ILE A 359 9.39 29.29 12.31
C ILE A 359 9.16 28.68 13.70
N GLU A 360 9.32 29.48 14.76
CA GLU A 360 9.12 29.05 16.15
C GLU A 360 7.64 28.72 16.45
N VAL A 361 6.69 29.19 15.63
CA VAL A 361 5.29 28.75 15.73
C VAL A 361 5.15 27.28 15.33
N ILE A 362 5.88 26.86 14.30
CA ILE A 362 5.92 25.46 13.89
C ILE A 362 6.60 24.66 14.99
N GLU A 363 7.81 25.04 15.40
CA GLU A 363 8.66 24.31 16.35
C GLU A 363 8.02 24.18 17.75
N ASN A 364 7.42 25.24 18.28
CA ASN A 364 7.00 25.29 19.68
C ASN A 364 5.49 25.17 19.89
N HIS A 365 4.67 25.43 18.88
CA HIS A 365 3.21 25.37 19.02
C HIS A 365 2.60 24.22 18.23
N LEU A 366 2.82 24.20 16.91
CA LEU A 366 2.21 23.18 16.04
C LEU A 366 2.82 21.80 16.28
N MET A 367 4.14 21.69 16.41
CA MET A 367 4.79 20.40 16.71
C MET A 367 4.38 19.85 18.08
N ASN A 368 4.16 20.70 19.09
CA ASN A 368 3.62 20.25 20.37
C ASN A 368 2.22 19.66 20.24
N GLY A 369 1.35 20.24 19.41
CA GLY A 369 0.04 19.66 19.11
C GLY A 369 0.14 18.35 18.31
N MET A 370 1.09 18.25 17.38
CA MET A 370 1.33 17.04 16.58
C MET A 370 1.97 15.91 17.38
N ASN A 371 2.80 16.21 18.38
CA ASN A 371 3.31 15.21 19.32
C ASN A 371 2.15 14.55 20.08
N VAL A 372 1.16 15.34 20.53
CA VAL A 372 -0.05 14.78 21.16
C VAL A 372 -0.83 13.89 20.19
N VAL A 373 -0.95 14.28 18.91
CA VAL A 373 -1.56 13.44 17.87
C VAL A 373 -0.77 12.15 17.68
N GLY A 374 0.57 12.22 17.67
CA GLY A 374 1.47 11.07 17.58
C GLY A 374 1.34 10.12 18.76
N ASP A 375 1.29 10.65 19.99
CA ASP A 375 1.12 9.88 21.22
C ASP A 375 -0.25 9.18 21.27
N LEU A 376 -1.32 9.88 20.86
CA LEU A 376 -2.65 9.30 20.79
C LEU A 376 -2.77 8.22 19.69
N PHE A 377 -2.09 8.41 18.55
CA PHE A 377 -2.04 7.41 17.48
C PHE A 377 -1.20 6.19 17.91
N GLY A 378 -0.03 6.40 18.52
CA GLY A 378 0.85 5.36 19.03
C GLY A 378 0.25 4.54 20.18
N SER A 379 -0.65 5.14 20.97
CA SER A 379 -1.41 4.46 22.03
C SER A 379 -2.73 3.83 21.56
N GLY A 380 -3.07 3.92 20.27
CA GLY A 380 -4.30 3.36 19.70
C GLY A 380 -5.58 4.13 20.04
N LYS A 381 -5.48 5.33 20.63
CA LYS A 381 -6.63 6.19 20.99
C LYS A 381 -7.08 7.11 19.85
N MET A 382 -6.24 7.27 18.84
CA MET A 382 -6.52 8.01 17.62
C MET A 382 -6.24 7.10 16.43
N PHE A 383 -7.07 7.22 15.40
CA PHE A 383 -6.99 6.35 14.22
C PHE A 383 -6.58 7.15 12.99
N LEU A 384 -6.10 6.46 11.97
CA LEU A 384 -5.55 7.07 10.78
C LEU A 384 -6.44 8.17 10.14
N PRO A 385 -7.78 8.03 10.01
CA PRO A 385 -8.62 9.10 9.48
C PRO A 385 -8.49 10.43 10.24
N GLN A 386 -8.32 10.35 11.56
CA GLN A 386 -8.18 11.52 12.41
C GLN A 386 -6.78 12.12 12.26
N VAL A 387 -5.73 11.29 12.19
CA VAL A 387 -4.35 11.74 11.98
C VAL A 387 -4.20 12.50 10.66
N VAL A 388 -4.81 12.00 9.58
CA VAL A 388 -4.79 12.70 8.28
C VAL A 388 -5.56 14.03 8.35
N LYS A 389 -6.66 14.10 9.10
CA LYS A 389 -7.36 15.38 9.35
C LYS A 389 -6.49 16.35 10.17
N SER A 390 -5.74 15.87 11.16
CA SER A 390 -4.78 16.69 11.92
C SER A 390 -3.67 17.23 11.03
N ALA A 391 -3.11 16.39 10.15
CA ALA A 391 -2.10 16.79 9.18
C ALA A 391 -2.59 17.90 8.25
N ARG A 392 -3.86 17.83 7.79
CA ARG A 392 -4.49 18.90 7.01
C ARG A 392 -4.52 20.24 7.76
N VAL A 393 -4.93 20.24 9.03
CA VAL A 393 -4.92 21.45 9.87
C VAL A 393 -3.49 21.99 10.03
N MET A 394 -2.51 21.11 10.25
CA MET A 394 -1.10 21.47 10.32
C MET A 394 -0.60 22.10 9.01
N LYS A 395 -0.89 21.50 7.85
CA LYS A 395 -0.48 22.04 6.55
C LYS A 395 -1.09 23.41 6.28
N LYS A 396 -2.37 23.61 6.62
CA LYS A 396 -3.03 24.92 6.50
C LYS A 396 -2.38 25.98 7.40
N ALA A 397 -2.03 25.60 8.64
CA ALA A 397 -1.29 26.46 9.57
C ALA A 397 0.10 26.83 9.03
N VAL A 398 0.86 25.86 8.50
CA VAL A 398 2.18 26.10 7.91
C VAL A 398 2.08 26.96 6.66
N ALA A 399 1.10 26.71 5.79
CA ALA A 399 0.85 27.50 4.59
C ALA A 399 0.58 28.97 4.92
N TYR A 400 -0.14 29.24 6.01
CA TYR A 400 -0.33 30.60 6.53
C TYR A 400 0.98 31.25 7.00
N LEU A 401 1.89 30.48 7.59
CA LEU A 401 3.17 30.97 8.11
C LEU A 401 4.25 31.14 7.04
N MET A 402 4.15 30.46 5.90
CA MET A 402 5.16 30.48 4.83
C MET A 402 5.57 31.89 4.37
N PRO A 403 4.66 32.86 4.17
CA PRO A 403 5.01 34.25 3.83
C PRO A 403 5.86 34.97 4.90
N TYR A 404 5.83 34.48 6.14
CA TYR A 404 6.56 35.04 7.27
C TYR A 404 7.87 34.30 7.57
N ILE A 405 7.94 32.99 7.24
CA ILE A 405 9.13 32.14 7.47
C ILE A 405 10.21 32.37 6.41
N SER A 406 9.80 32.55 5.15
CA SER A 406 10.70 32.89 4.06
C SER A 406 10.61 34.41 3.79
N PRO A 407 11.67 35.08 3.29
CA PRO A 407 11.54 36.46 2.81
C PRO A 407 10.40 36.52 1.77
N PRO A 408 9.56 37.56 1.81
CA PRO A 408 8.25 37.54 1.17
C PRO A 408 8.37 37.38 -0.34
N THR A 409 7.74 36.34 -0.89
CA THR A 409 7.07 36.46 -2.19
C THR A 409 5.74 37.20 -1.94
N PRO A 410 5.53 38.41 -2.47
CA PRO A 410 4.38 39.21 -2.06
C PRO A 410 3.04 38.63 -2.52
N GLU A 411 2.06 38.81 -1.65
CA GLU A 411 0.69 38.37 -1.72
C GLU A 411 0.01 38.63 -3.07
N GLY A 412 -0.51 37.56 -3.66
CA GLY A 412 -1.57 37.62 -4.66
C GLY A 412 -2.90 37.99 -3.99
N GLY A 413 -3.15 39.28 -3.83
CA GLY A 413 -4.46 39.84 -3.54
C GLY A 413 -5.07 40.46 -4.81
N ALA A 414 -6.29 40.05 -5.14
CA ALA A 414 -7.03 40.52 -6.29
C ALA A 414 -7.25 42.05 -6.27
N ASP A 415 -6.44 42.81 -7.01
CA ASP A 415 -6.80 44.16 -7.42
C ASP A 415 -6.49 44.39 -8.90
N LYS A 416 -7.55 44.38 -9.71
CA LYS A 416 -7.50 44.80 -11.12
C LYS A 416 -7.28 46.31 -11.18
N GLN A 417 -6.05 46.81 -10.99
CA GLN A 417 -5.54 48.02 -11.67
C GLN A 417 -4.07 48.39 -11.36
N LYS A 418 -3.29 48.52 -12.45
CA LYS A 418 -2.15 49.43 -12.65
C LYS A 418 -0.91 49.22 -11.77
N TRP A 419 0.04 48.40 -12.25
CA TRP A 419 1.46 48.70 -12.07
C TRP A 419 1.67 50.13 -12.57
N LYS A 420 1.97 51.08 -11.66
CA LYS A 420 2.07 52.51 -11.98
C LYS A 420 3.05 52.71 -13.12
N THR A 421 2.52 52.96 -14.33
CA THR A 421 3.31 53.37 -15.49
C THR A 421 4.16 54.57 -15.11
N ALA A 422 5.40 54.62 -15.58
CA ALA A 422 6.21 55.84 -15.59
C ALA A 422 5.35 57.07 -15.97
N SER A 423 5.80 58.28 -15.58
CA SER A 423 5.11 59.51 -15.99
C SER A 423 4.71 59.46 -17.47
N PRO A 424 3.54 60.01 -17.90
CA PRO A 424 3.02 59.80 -19.25
C PRO A 424 4.04 60.09 -20.37
N THR A 425 4.91 61.08 -20.14
CA THR A 425 6.04 61.45 -21.01
C THR A 425 7.17 60.42 -21.01
N LEU A 426 7.55 59.85 -19.84
CA LEU A 426 8.57 58.81 -19.74
C LEU A 426 8.06 57.46 -20.29
N TYR A 427 6.80 57.11 -20.03
CA TYR A 427 6.19 55.90 -20.58
C TYR A 427 6.13 55.90 -22.11
N ALA A 428 5.85 57.05 -22.73
CA ALA A 428 5.88 57.18 -24.19
C ALA A 428 7.28 56.89 -24.76
N LYS A 429 8.34 57.42 -24.12
CA LYS A 429 9.73 57.15 -24.52
C LYS A 429 10.12 55.68 -24.31
N LEU A 430 9.83 55.11 -23.14
CA LEU A 430 10.12 53.70 -22.84
C LEU A 430 9.38 52.76 -23.79
N LYS A 431 8.17 53.12 -24.24
CA LYS A 431 7.42 52.35 -25.24
C LYS A 431 8.09 52.34 -26.60
N GLU A 432 8.70 53.44 -27.03
CA GLU A 432 9.51 53.47 -28.26
C GLU A 432 10.78 52.63 -28.11
N SER A 433 11.49 52.75 -26.98
CA SER A 433 12.68 51.93 -26.69
C SER A 433 12.37 50.43 -26.64
N ALA A 434 11.29 50.03 -25.95
CA ALA A 434 10.84 48.63 -25.91
C ALA A 434 10.46 48.10 -27.30
N LYS A 435 9.88 48.95 -28.17
CA LYS A 435 9.58 48.59 -29.56
C LYS A 435 10.87 48.40 -30.37
N ALA A 436 11.86 49.26 -30.20
CA ALA A 436 13.16 49.12 -30.84
C ALA A 436 13.87 47.82 -30.39
N MET A 437 13.86 47.51 -29.10
CA MET A 437 14.44 46.27 -28.55
C MET A 437 13.74 45.00 -29.09
N ARG A 438 12.40 44.99 -29.17
CA ARG A 438 11.68 43.86 -29.80
C ARG A 438 11.98 43.67 -31.28
N ASN A 439 12.34 44.73 -31.99
CA ASN A 439 12.69 44.67 -33.41
C ASN A 439 14.15 44.28 -33.64
N ASN A 440 15.01 44.43 -32.63
CA ASN A 440 16.44 44.11 -32.71
C ASN A 440 16.94 43.33 -31.48
N PRO A 441 16.36 42.15 -31.16
CA PRO A 441 16.78 41.33 -30.03
C PRO A 441 18.14 40.65 -30.30
N THR A 442 18.88 40.36 -29.25
CA THR A 442 20.09 39.51 -29.30
C THR A 442 19.74 38.07 -29.67
N GLU A 443 20.73 37.31 -30.15
CA GLU A 443 20.51 35.89 -30.50
C GLU A 443 20.08 35.05 -29.29
N ALA A 444 20.58 35.36 -28.10
CA ALA A 444 20.18 34.73 -26.84
C ALA A 444 18.69 35.01 -26.52
N GLU A 445 18.26 36.27 -26.62
CA GLU A 445 16.85 36.64 -26.41
C GLU A 445 15.92 36.03 -27.46
N LYS A 446 16.35 35.92 -28.74
CA LYS A 446 15.57 35.24 -29.79
C LYS A 446 15.39 33.76 -29.45
N MET A 447 16.48 33.09 -29.07
CA MET A 447 16.48 31.68 -28.72
C MET A 447 15.59 31.39 -27.52
N LEU A 448 15.68 32.20 -26.46
CA LEU A 448 14.83 32.06 -25.28
C LEU A 448 13.36 32.41 -25.57
N TRP A 449 13.08 33.44 -26.38
CA TRP A 449 11.72 33.82 -26.74
C TRP A 449 10.99 32.75 -27.56
N ASN A 450 11.69 32.03 -28.45
CA ASN A 450 11.09 30.94 -29.22
C ASN A 450 10.49 29.86 -28.29
N VAL A 451 11.11 29.64 -27.14
CA VAL A 451 10.61 28.69 -26.13
C VAL A 451 9.51 29.33 -25.27
N LEU A 452 9.68 30.58 -24.85
CA LEU A 452 8.72 31.25 -23.95
C LEU A 452 7.41 31.70 -24.64
N SER A 453 7.35 31.75 -25.97
CA SER A 453 6.23 32.37 -26.71
C SER A 453 5.04 31.46 -27.03
N ASP A 454 5.21 30.12 -27.04
CA ASP A 454 4.18 29.16 -27.47
C ASP A 454 3.67 28.32 -26.28
N LYS A 455 2.72 28.87 -25.51
CA LYS A 455 2.25 28.42 -24.18
C LYS A 455 3.29 28.47 -23.05
N GLY A 456 4.53 28.85 -23.33
CA GLY A 456 5.61 29.06 -22.35
C GLY A 456 6.12 27.78 -21.70
N VAL A 457 7.00 27.91 -20.71
CA VAL A 457 7.50 26.80 -19.88
C VAL A 457 6.39 26.44 -18.88
N ASP A 458 6.02 25.16 -18.81
CA ASP A 458 4.98 24.63 -17.93
C ASP A 458 3.59 25.29 -18.05
N GLY A 459 3.27 25.83 -19.23
CA GLY A 459 1.96 26.43 -19.52
C GLY A 459 1.79 27.90 -19.08
N PHE A 460 2.82 28.52 -18.50
CA PHE A 460 2.77 29.90 -18.02
C PHE A 460 3.04 30.93 -19.12
N LYS A 461 2.29 32.04 -19.12
CA LYS A 461 2.38 33.07 -20.17
C LYS A 461 3.47 34.11 -19.89
N PHE A 462 4.41 34.25 -20.83
CA PHE A 462 5.48 35.25 -20.79
C PHE A 462 5.23 36.44 -21.72
N ARG A 463 5.80 37.60 -21.36
CA ARG A 463 5.83 38.82 -22.17
C ARG A 463 7.27 39.29 -22.34
N ARG A 464 7.68 39.60 -23.56
CA ARG A 464 9.01 40.16 -23.85
C ARG A 464 9.05 41.69 -23.82
N GLN A 465 10.17 42.23 -23.36
CA GLN A 465 10.51 43.64 -23.35
C GLN A 465 9.39 44.47 -22.70
N HIS A 466 9.01 44.09 -21.49
CA HIS A 466 7.84 44.61 -20.78
C HIS A 466 8.22 45.79 -19.90
N ILE A 467 7.37 46.82 -19.86
CA ILE A 467 7.63 48.02 -19.05
C ILE A 467 7.04 47.80 -17.66
N ILE A 468 7.88 47.89 -16.63
CA ILE A 468 7.47 47.83 -15.22
C ILE A 468 8.06 49.05 -14.51
N GLY A 469 7.19 49.98 -14.09
CA GLY A 469 7.64 51.27 -13.54
C GLY A 469 8.38 52.12 -14.57
N GLU A 470 9.63 52.47 -14.26
CA GLU A 470 10.54 53.24 -15.11
C GLU A 470 11.53 52.37 -15.90
N TYR A 471 11.39 51.04 -15.82
CA TYR A 471 12.32 50.07 -16.41
C TYR A 471 11.66 49.22 -17.50
N ILE A 472 12.49 48.68 -18.40
CA ILE A 472 12.10 47.71 -19.42
C ILE A 472 12.84 46.42 -19.11
N VAL A 473 12.12 45.32 -18.94
CA VAL A 473 12.67 44.00 -18.61
C VAL A 473 12.57 43.05 -19.79
N ASP A 474 13.58 42.20 -20.01
CA ASP A 474 13.68 41.37 -21.21
C ASP A 474 12.54 40.36 -21.35
N PHE A 475 12.20 39.62 -20.28
CA PHE A 475 11.00 38.79 -20.21
C PHE A 475 10.34 38.85 -18.83
N VAL A 476 9.01 38.70 -18.79
CA VAL A 476 8.26 38.61 -17.54
C VAL A 476 7.07 37.65 -17.63
N CYS A 477 6.94 36.78 -16.62
CA CYS A 477 5.69 36.10 -16.31
C CYS A 477 4.95 36.92 -15.25
N LEU A 478 3.90 37.63 -15.65
CA LEU A 478 3.13 38.48 -14.74
C LEU A 478 2.34 37.66 -13.70
N GLU A 479 1.93 36.45 -14.07
CA GLU A 479 1.16 35.55 -13.19
C GLU A 479 1.99 35.07 -12.00
N LYS A 480 3.28 34.78 -12.22
CA LYS A 480 4.23 34.36 -11.18
C LYS A 480 5.14 35.47 -10.68
N GLN A 481 4.93 36.71 -11.16
CA GLN A 481 5.80 37.86 -10.91
C GLN A 481 7.29 37.56 -11.11
N LEU A 482 7.63 36.76 -12.12
CA LEU A 482 9.02 36.37 -12.44
C LEU A 482 9.54 37.18 -13.62
N VAL A 483 10.63 37.92 -13.42
CA VAL A 483 11.37 38.66 -14.45
C VAL A 483 12.63 37.87 -14.82
N ILE A 484 12.91 37.80 -16.13
CA ILE A 484 14.13 37.20 -16.68
C ILE A 484 14.85 38.27 -17.48
N GLU A 485 16.10 38.57 -17.11
CA GLU A 485 16.99 39.44 -17.87
C GLU A 485 18.08 38.61 -18.56
N VAL A 486 18.40 38.94 -19.81
CA VAL A 486 19.40 38.27 -20.64
C VAL A 486 20.48 39.29 -21.00
N ASP A 487 21.57 39.26 -20.23
CA ASP A 487 22.62 40.27 -20.37
C ASP A 487 23.61 39.95 -21.50
N GLY A 488 23.88 40.96 -22.33
CA GLY A 488 25.06 40.99 -23.19
C GLY A 488 26.37 41.06 -22.40
N ALA A 489 27.48 40.65 -23.02
CA ALA A 489 28.81 40.66 -22.41
C ALA A 489 29.08 41.98 -21.66
N VAL A 490 29.33 41.87 -20.35
CA VAL A 490 29.42 42.96 -19.37
C VAL A 490 30.31 44.10 -19.87
N HIS A 491 29.70 45.22 -20.27
CA HIS A 491 30.44 46.46 -20.46
C HIS A 491 30.67 47.10 -19.08
N ASN A 492 31.93 47.14 -18.67
CA ASN A 492 32.46 47.69 -17.41
C ASN A 492 32.27 49.21 -17.27
N ASN A 493 31.04 49.73 -17.30
CA ASN A 493 30.75 51.11 -16.97
C ASN A 493 30.05 51.18 -15.60
N LYS A 494 30.67 51.86 -14.62
CA LYS A 494 30.18 51.91 -13.23
C LYS A 494 28.76 52.46 -13.10
N GLU A 495 28.38 53.39 -13.98
CA GLU A 495 27.02 53.97 -14.00
C GLU A 495 25.95 52.96 -14.44
N GLN A 496 26.28 52.04 -15.36
CA GLN A 496 25.35 51.01 -15.85
C GLN A 496 25.12 49.93 -14.78
N ILE A 497 26.18 49.55 -14.05
CA ILE A 497 26.13 48.59 -12.95
C ILE A 497 25.25 49.12 -11.82
N GLU A 498 25.43 50.40 -11.46
CA GLU A 498 24.65 51.04 -10.41
C GLU A 498 23.17 51.22 -10.81
N TYR A 499 22.90 51.56 -12.08
CA TYR A 499 21.54 51.60 -12.61
C TYR A 499 20.84 50.23 -12.58
N ASN A 500 21.52 49.16 -13.01
CA ASN A 500 20.98 47.80 -13.00
C ASN A 500 20.78 47.27 -11.57
N ARG A 501 21.62 47.66 -10.61
CA ARG A 501 21.46 47.33 -9.20
C ARG A 501 20.20 47.98 -8.63
N LEU A 502 20.01 49.27 -8.89
CA LEU A 502 18.84 50.02 -8.44
C LEU A 502 17.55 49.56 -9.11
N SER A 503 17.60 49.10 -10.37
CA SER A 503 16.42 48.56 -11.07
C SER A 503 15.96 47.23 -10.47
N ILE A 504 16.90 46.35 -10.11
CA ILE A 504 16.59 45.05 -9.47
C ILE A 504 16.03 45.26 -8.08
N GLU A 505 16.72 46.04 -7.24
CA GLU A 505 16.26 46.36 -5.88
C GLU A 505 14.85 46.96 -5.91
N TRP A 506 14.55 47.78 -6.92
CA TRP A 506 13.21 48.33 -7.10
C TRP A 506 12.19 47.28 -7.55
N LEU A 507 12.51 46.42 -8.53
CA LEU A 507 11.60 45.36 -9.01
C LEU A 507 11.28 44.35 -7.90
N GLU A 508 12.29 43.95 -7.12
CA GLU A 508 12.14 43.07 -5.97
C GLU A 508 11.30 43.73 -4.87
N SER A 509 11.49 45.03 -4.60
CA SER A 509 10.61 45.79 -3.68
C SER A 509 9.14 45.88 -4.13
N LYS A 510 8.86 45.55 -5.40
CA LYS A 510 7.50 45.48 -5.97
C LYS A 510 6.98 44.05 -6.12
N GLY A 511 7.72 43.07 -5.60
CA GLY A 511 7.34 41.67 -5.59
C GLY A 511 7.69 40.88 -6.83
N PHE A 512 8.50 41.44 -7.73
CA PHE A 512 9.02 40.66 -8.85
C PHE A 512 10.30 39.93 -8.43
N LYS A 513 10.36 38.62 -8.62
CA LYS A 513 11.61 37.86 -8.56
C LYS A 513 12.38 38.08 -9.86
N VAL A 514 13.66 38.45 -9.80
CA VAL A 514 14.49 38.71 -10.99
C VAL A 514 15.57 37.63 -11.11
N ILE A 515 15.58 36.88 -12.22
CA ILE A 515 16.66 35.95 -12.58
C ILE A 515 17.41 36.47 -13.81
N ARG A 516 18.74 36.31 -13.83
CA ARG A 516 19.58 36.82 -14.91
C ARG A 516 20.40 35.69 -15.53
N PHE A 517 20.50 35.72 -16.86
CA PHE A 517 21.36 34.82 -17.61
C PHE A 517 22.33 35.63 -18.47
N LYS A 518 23.56 35.14 -18.63
CA LYS A 518 24.47 35.68 -19.64
C LYS A 518 24.08 35.19 -21.03
N ASN A 519 24.33 35.98 -22.07
CA ASN A 519 24.12 35.56 -23.45
C ASN A 519 24.71 34.17 -23.76
N ASP A 520 25.95 33.90 -23.32
CA ASP A 520 26.61 32.62 -23.58
C ASP A 520 25.99 31.46 -22.80
N GLU A 521 25.34 31.71 -21.65
CA GLU A 521 24.64 30.67 -20.89
C GLU A 521 23.38 30.24 -21.61
N VAL A 522 22.60 31.19 -22.12
CA VAL A 522 21.39 30.90 -22.90
C VAL A 522 21.74 30.22 -24.23
N LEU A 523 22.79 30.71 -24.92
CA LEU A 523 23.19 30.19 -26.23
C LEU A 523 23.78 28.78 -26.15
N ASN A 524 24.57 28.48 -25.11
CA ASN A 524 25.25 27.18 -24.99
C ASN A 524 24.48 26.15 -24.15
N ASN A 525 23.62 26.59 -23.22
CA ASN A 525 22.95 25.73 -22.23
C ASN A 525 21.45 26.03 -22.10
N LEU A 526 20.75 26.26 -23.21
CA LEU A 526 19.33 26.63 -23.22
C LEU A 526 18.43 25.69 -22.39
N PHE A 527 18.68 24.38 -22.42
CA PHE A 527 17.90 23.41 -21.64
C PHE A 527 18.03 23.65 -20.13
N GLN A 528 19.25 23.89 -19.65
CA GLN A 528 19.50 24.20 -18.24
C GLN A 528 18.90 25.56 -17.85
N THR A 529 18.97 26.55 -18.74
CA THR A 529 18.29 27.84 -18.57
C THR A 529 16.77 27.66 -18.42
N ILE A 530 16.15 26.82 -19.26
CA ILE A 530 14.71 26.51 -19.20
C ILE A 530 14.36 25.77 -17.91
N GLU A 531 15.19 24.81 -17.49
CA GLU A 531 14.97 24.06 -16.25
C GLU A 531 15.03 24.97 -15.02
N ILE A 532 15.97 25.92 -14.98
CA ILE A 532 16.04 26.94 -13.93
C ILE A 532 14.77 27.80 -13.94
N ILE A 533 14.32 28.25 -15.11
CA ILE A 533 13.07 29.03 -15.25
C ILE A 533 11.86 28.19 -14.79
N GLY A 534 11.76 26.92 -15.19
CA GLY A 534 10.70 26.00 -14.81
C GLY A 534 10.66 25.72 -13.31
N LYS A 535 11.82 25.51 -12.67
CA LYS A 535 11.93 25.38 -11.22
C LYS A 535 11.41 26.63 -10.51
N GLU A 536 11.77 27.81 -10.99
CA GLU A 536 11.34 29.07 -10.41
C GLU A 536 9.82 29.29 -10.56
N LEU A 537 9.24 28.88 -11.70
CA LEU A 537 7.80 28.90 -11.94
C LEU A 537 7.02 27.88 -11.09
N ASN A 538 7.62 26.71 -10.85
CA ASN A 538 7.06 25.57 -10.11
C ASN A 538 7.49 25.52 -8.65
N THR A 539 7.89 26.65 -8.06
CA THR A 539 8.09 26.72 -6.61
C THR A 539 6.73 26.62 -5.89
N GLN A 540 6.07 25.47 -5.99
CA GLN A 540 4.98 25.03 -5.14
C GLN A 540 5.60 24.23 -3.99
N LEU A 541 5.46 24.80 -2.79
CA LEU A 541 5.36 24.15 -1.48
C LEU A 541 6.08 22.80 -1.36
N VAL A 542 7.41 22.88 -1.38
CA VAL A 542 8.26 21.95 -0.64
C VAL A 542 7.85 22.06 0.83
N ALA A 543 7.89 20.93 1.54
CA ALA A 543 7.93 20.87 3.01
C ALA A 543 8.78 22.03 3.59
N PRO A 544 8.46 22.56 4.79
CA PRO A 544 9.03 23.79 5.31
C PRO A 544 10.55 23.84 5.11
N PRO A 545 11.10 24.93 4.52
CA PRO A 545 12.51 24.99 4.21
C PRO A 545 13.36 24.94 5.49
N SER A 546 14.30 24.01 5.49
CA SER A 546 15.64 24.07 6.11
C SER A 546 15.87 25.27 7.03
N GLY A 547 15.42 25.16 8.26
CA GLY A 547 15.65 26.15 9.34
C GLY A 547 15.86 25.51 10.71
N ALA A 548 15.34 24.30 10.92
CA ALA A 548 15.55 23.47 12.10
C ALA A 548 15.96 22.06 11.66
N GLY A 549 16.82 21.40 12.44
CA GLY A 549 17.09 19.98 12.23
C GLY A 549 15.78 19.19 12.37
N GLY A 550 15.21 18.73 11.25
CA GLY A 550 14.14 17.75 11.26
C GLY A 550 14.62 16.41 11.82
N ALA A 551 13.69 15.52 12.18
CA ALA A 551 14.05 14.18 12.64
C ALA A 551 14.84 13.39 11.58
N GLY A 552 14.62 13.72 10.30
CA GLY A 552 15.37 13.26 9.12
C GLY A 552 14.61 13.56 7.83
N LYS A 553 15.27 13.38 6.68
CA LYS A 553 14.71 13.55 5.34
C LYS A 553 14.48 12.19 4.68
N ILE A 554 13.25 11.94 4.24
CA ILE A 554 12.83 10.66 3.66
C ILE A 554 12.32 10.88 2.23
N LEU A 555 12.86 10.13 1.28
CA LEU A 555 12.36 10.09 -0.09
C LEU A 555 11.38 8.93 -0.25
N MET A 556 10.18 9.20 -0.74
CA MET A 556 9.14 8.20 -0.99
C MET A 556 8.89 8.05 -2.51
N ALA A 557 8.80 6.81 -3.00
CA ALA A 557 8.49 6.55 -4.40
C ALA A 557 7.69 5.24 -4.58
N THR A 558 6.68 5.27 -5.46
CA THR A 558 6.12 4.03 -6.01
C THR A 558 6.98 3.62 -7.21
N VAL A 559 7.48 2.38 -7.16
CA VAL A 559 8.51 1.89 -8.09
C VAL A 559 8.03 1.84 -9.55
N LYS A 560 8.98 1.74 -10.48
CA LYS A 560 8.74 1.75 -11.92
C LYS A 560 7.64 0.76 -12.33
N GLY A 561 6.71 1.26 -13.14
CA GLY A 561 5.62 0.47 -13.73
C GLY A 561 4.43 0.19 -12.81
N ASP A 562 4.50 0.58 -11.53
CA ASP A 562 3.36 0.57 -10.61
C ASP A 562 2.75 1.97 -10.47
N VAL A 563 1.43 2.02 -10.32
CA VAL A 563 0.62 3.26 -10.36
C VAL A 563 -0.11 3.54 -9.05
N HIS A 564 -0.10 2.60 -8.10
CA HIS A 564 -0.90 2.72 -6.88
C HIS A 564 -0.09 3.41 -5.78
N ASP A 565 -0.70 4.40 -5.12
CA ASP A 565 -0.01 5.26 -4.14
C ASP A 565 -0.78 5.55 -2.86
N ILE A 566 -2.00 5.01 -2.66
CA ILE A 566 -2.80 5.27 -1.45
C ILE A 566 -2.00 4.99 -0.17
N GLY A 567 -1.42 3.78 -0.06
CA GLY A 567 -0.60 3.41 1.09
C GLY A 567 0.67 4.27 1.25
N LYS A 568 1.32 4.65 0.14
CA LYS A 568 2.48 5.55 0.16
C LYS A 568 2.10 6.93 0.71
N ASN A 569 0.97 7.47 0.28
CA ASN A 569 0.50 8.78 0.70
C ASN A 569 0.15 8.78 2.18
N ILE A 570 -0.49 7.71 2.66
CA ILE A 570 -0.75 7.50 4.09
C ILE A 570 0.55 7.51 4.90
N VAL A 571 1.54 6.68 4.52
CA VAL A 571 2.85 6.62 5.21
C VAL A 571 3.55 7.98 5.20
N SER A 572 3.52 8.69 4.07
CA SER A 572 4.13 10.01 3.92
C SER A 572 3.49 11.05 4.86
N VAL A 573 2.16 11.05 4.98
CA VAL A 573 1.45 11.93 5.91
C VAL A 573 1.81 11.60 7.35
N VAL A 574 1.80 10.32 7.73
CA VAL A 574 2.12 9.88 9.10
C VAL A 574 3.56 10.22 9.48
N LEU A 575 4.53 10.03 8.58
CA LEU A 575 5.92 10.44 8.81
C LEU A 575 6.05 11.97 8.90
N ALA A 576 5.37 12.73 8.05
CA ALA A 576 5.38 14.19 8.14
C ALA A 576 4.81 14.70 9.49
N CYS A 577 3.78 14.03 10.04
CA CYS A 577 3.25 14.32 11.38
C CYS A 577 4.29 14.13 12.50
N ASN A 578 5.33 13.34 12.25
CA ASN A 578 6.41 13.02 13.20
C ASN A 578 7.71 13.80 12.88
N ASN A 579 7.59 14.97 12.27
CA ASN A 579 8.71 15.90 11.99
C ASN A 579 9.76 15.40 10.97
N PHE A 580 9.39 14.45 10.10
CA PHE A 580 10.22 14.03 8.98
C PHE A 580 9.95 14.90 7.74
N GLU A 581 11.00 15.28 7.00
CA GLU A 581 10.88 15.96 5.70
C GLU A 581 10.62 14.91 4.60
N ILE A 582 9.47 14.98 3.92
CA ILE A 582 9.09 14.00 2.89
C ILE A 582 9.28 14.56 1.48
N ILE A 583 10.03 13.85 0.65
CA ILE A 583 10.16 14.09 -0.79
C ILE A 583 9.46 12.94 -1.53
N ASP A 584 8.25 13.21 -2.02
CA ASP A 584 7.47 12.22 -2.77
C ASP A 584 7.71 12.37 -4.28
N LEU A 585 8.28 11.34 -4.92
CA LEU A 585 8.54 11.31 -6.35
C LEU A 585 7.33 10.86 -7.19
N GLY A 586 6.24 10.45 -6.55
CA GLY A 586 5.03 9.97 -7.19
C GLY A 586 5.11 8.49 -7.58
N VAL A 587 4.53 8.17 -8.74
CA VAL A 587 4.35 6.80 -9.23
C VAL A 587 5.13 6.52 -10.51
N MET A 588 5.34 5.24 -10.82
CA MET A 588 6.13 4.78 -11.96
C MET A 588 7.55 5.36 -11.99
N VAL A 589 8.18 5.52 -10.83
CA VAL A 589 9.46 6.22 -10.72
C VAL A 589 10.61 5.26 -11.04
N PRO A 590 11.49 5.57 -12.02
CA PRO A 590 12.62 4.73 -12.35
C PRO A 590 13.69 4.76 -11.26
N PRO A 591 14.40 3.64 -10.99
CA PRO A 591 15.44 3.55 -9.96
C PRO A 591 16.53 4.62 -10.07
N GLU A 592 16.93 4.99 -11.29
CA GLU A 592 17.93 6.01 -11.55
C GLU A 592 17.49 7.37 -11.00
N LYS A 593 16.23 7.76 -11.23
CA LYS A 593 15.67 9.02 -10.71
C LYS A 593 15.57 9.00 -9.18
N ILE A 594 15.24 7.86 -8.59
CA ILE A 594 15.19 7.70 -7.13
C ILE A 594 16.57 7.94 -6.53
N ILE A 595 17.60 7.26 -7.08
CA ILE A 595 18.99 7.38 -6.62
C ILE A 595 19.52 8.80 -6.83
N ASP A 596 19.33 9.37 -8.03
CA ASP A 596 19.79 10.71 -8.35
C ASP A 596 19.19 11.77 -7.42
N THR A 597 17.89 11.66 -7.15
CA THR A 597 17.20 12.58 -6.23
C THR A 597 17.65 12.36 -4.79
N ALA A 598 17.81 11.11 -4.35
CA ALA A 598 18.29 10.79 -3.01
C ALA A 598 19.65 11.42 -2.71
N ILE A 599 20.57 11.35 -3.68
CA ILE A 599 21.90 11.97 -3.59
C ILE A 599 21.79 13.50 -3.61
N LYS A 600 21.05 14.05 -4.59
CA LYS A 600 20.92 15.49 -4.80
C LYS A 600 20.32 16.20 -3.59
N GLU A 601 19.25 15.63 -3.04
CA GLU A 601 18.50 16.22 -1.93
C GLU A 601 19.05 15.82 -0.55
N LYS A 602 20.10 14.98 -0.52
CA LYS A 602 20.78 14.47 0.68
C LYS A 602 19.80 13.83 1.66
N VAL A 603 19.09 12.81 1.18
CA VAL A 603 18.06 12.13 1.97
C VAL A 603 18.69 11.12 2.92
N ASP A 604 18.07 10.95 4.08
CA ASP A 604 18.53 10.06 5.15
C ASP A 604 17.91 8.66 5.03
N ILE A 605 16.73 8.52 4.41
CA ILE A 605 16.06 7.23 4.16
C ILE A 605 15.39 7.24 2.77
N ILE A 606 15.39 6.09 2.08
CA ILE A 606 14.60 5.84 0.87
C ILE A 606 13.45 4.88 1.20
N GLY A 607 12.20 5.28 0.96
CA GLY A 607 11.01 4.45 1.08
C GLY A 607 10.45 4.05 -0.28
N LEU A 608 10.25 2.74 -0.50
CA LEU A 608 9.70 2.17 -1.73
C LEU A 608 8.33 1.54 -1.50
N SER A 609 7.40 1.81 -2.41
CA SER A 609 6.05 1.25 -2.42
C SER A 609 5.79 0.41 -3.68
N GLY A 610 5.11 -0.73 -3.52
CA GLY A 610 4.65 -1.58 -4.63
C GLY A 610 3.38 -2.37 -4.31
N LEU A 611 2.45 -2.42 -5.26
CA LEU A 611 1.20 -3.17 -5.20
C LEU A 611 1.27 -4.48 -5.99
N ILE A 612 1.89 -4.50 -7.18
CA ILE A 612 1.90 -5.69 -8.04
C ILE A 612 3.21 -6.48 -7.96
N THR A 613 3.17 -7.77 -8.30
CA THR A 613 4.35 -8.65 -8.15
C THR A 613 5.59 -8.23 -8.95
N PRO A 614 5.51 -7.62 -10.16
CA PRO A 614 6.69 -7.11 -10.86
C PRO A 614 7.40 -5.97 -10.12
N SER A 615 6.70 -5.25 -9.23
CA SER A 615 7.26 -4.16 -8.43
C SER A 615 8.36 -4.64 -7.49
N LEU A 616 8.31 -5.92 -7.06
CA LEU A 616 9.33 -6.51 -6.21
C LEU A 616 10.70 -6.60 -6.91
N ASP A 617 10.73 -6.89 -8.22
CA ASP A 617 11.98 -6.96 -8.98
C ASP A 617 12.63 -5.58 -9.12
N GLU A 618 11.82 -4.52 -9.28
CA GLU A 618 12.32 -3.14 -9.33
C GLU A 618 12.94 -2.72 -7.99
N MET A 619 12.38 -3.18 -6.86
CA MET A 619 12.98 -2.97 -5.53
C MET A 619 14.32 -3.69 -5.38
N VAL A 620 14.42 -4.94 -5.88
CA VAL A 620 15.69 -5.70 -5.91
C VAL A 620 16.72 -4.99 -6.80
N TYR A 621 16.32 -4.50 -7.97
CA TYR A 621 17.21 -3.79 -8.88
C TYR A 621 17.73 -2.49 -8.26
N LEU A 622 16.87 -1.71 -7.60
CA LEU A 622 17.29 -0.51 -6.90
C LEU A 622 18.32 -0.82 -5.80
N ALA A 623 18.07 -1.85 -4.99
CA ALA A 623 19.00 -2.30 -3.95
C ALA A 623 20.39 -2.64 -4.52
N LYS A 624 20.43 -3.35 -5.65
CA LYS A 624 21.68 -3.66 -6.39
C LYS A 624 22.41 -2.42 -6.87
N GLU A 625 21.70 -1.48 -7.47
CA GLU A 625 22.34 -0.26 -7.99
C GLU A 625 22.82 0.66 -6.86
N LEU A 626 22.10 0.74 -5.72
CA LEU A 626 22.60 1.43 -4.52
C LEU A 626 23.92 0.81 -4.03
N ASP A 627 23.99 -0.53 -3.94
CA ASP A 627 25.20 -1.24 -3.48
C ASP A 627 26.39 -1.01 -4.43
N LYS A 628 26.14 -1.14 -5.74
CA LYS A 628 27.12 -0.92 -6.81
C LYS A 628 27.67 0.50 -6.82
N LEU A 629 26.84 1.49 -6.47
CA LEU A 629 27.24 2.89 -6.30
C LEU A 629 27.81 3.18 -4.90
N ASN A 630 27.86 2.18 -4.02
CA ASN A 630 28.33 2.28 -2.63
C ASN A 630 27.61 3.38 -1.83
N ILE A 631 26.31 3.54 -2.10
CA ILE A 631 25.42 4.42 -1.34
C ILE A 631 25.01 3.69 -0.07
N LYS A 632 24.91 4.40 1.05
CA LYS A 632 24.67 3.78 2.38
C LYS A 632 23.37 4.19 3.04
N ILE A 633 22.47 4.81 2.28
CA ILE A 633 21.18 5.27 2.75
C ILE A 633 20.30 4.04 3.06
N PRO A 634 19.74 3.91 4.28
CA PRO A 634 18.77 2.86 4.60
C PRO A 634 17.55 2.86 3.67
N VAL A 635 17.02 1.66 3.40
CA VAL A 635 15.85 1.48 2.53
C VAL A 635 14.68 0.85 3.31
N MET A 636 13.54 1.53 3.32
CA MET A 636 12.25 1.01 3.81
C MET A 636 11.45 0.43 2.63
N ILE A 637 10.97 -0.79 2.77
CA ILE A 637 10.17 -1.51 1.76
C ILE A 637 8.74 -1.70 2.29
N GLY A 638 7.74 -1.29 1.50
CA GLY A 638 6.32 -1.48 1.84
C GLY A 638 5.41 -1.65 0.62
N GLY A 639 4.12 -1.90 0.88
CA GLY A 639 3.08 -2.12 -0.14
C GLY A 639 2.56 -3.56 -0.18
N ALA A 640 1.40 -3.79 -0.81
CA ALA A 640 0.59 -5.00 -0.60
C ALA A 640 1.27 -6.33 -1.01
N THR A 641 2.17 -6.31 -2.00
CA THR A 641 2.91 -7.51 -2.43
C THR A 641 4.22 -7.71 -1.67
N THR A 642 4.65 -6.74 -0.87
CA THR A 642 5.87 -6.83 -0.08
C THR A 642 5.64 -7.69 1.17
N SER A 643 6.71 -8.35 1.63
CA SER A 643 6.67 -9.10 2.88
C SER A 643 8.05 -9.14 3.52
N ARG A 644 8.08 -9.33 4.83
CA ARG A 644 9.32 -9.54 5.60
C ARG A 644 10.13 -10.71 5.04
N ALA A 645 9.45 -11.80 4.65
CA ALA A 645 10.08 -12.96 4.04
C ALA A 645 10.71 -12.66 2.69
N HIS A 646 9.98 -12.00 1.78
CA HIS A 646 10.53 -11.63 0.48
C HIS A 646 11.73 -10.66 0.63
N THR A 647 11.59 -9.66 1.50
CA THR A 647 12.64 -8.67 1.76
C THR A 647 13.92 -9.33 2.27
N ALA A 648 13.82 -10.21 3.28
CA ALA A 648 14.97 -10.93 3.84
C ALA A 648 15.65 -11.88 2.83
N VAL A 649 14.88 -12.51 1.95
CA VAL A 649 15.40 -13.53 1.02
C VAL A 649 15.91 -12.94 -0.30
N LYS A 650 15.33 -11.84 -0.79
CA LYS A 650 15.58 -11.35 -2.16
C LYS A 650 16.12 -9.92 -2.24
N ILE A 651 15.71 -9.01 -1.35
CA ILE A 651 16.09 -7.60 -1.43
C ILE A 651 17.31 -7.33 -0.56
N ALA A 652 17.20 -7.63 0.75
CA ALA A 652 18.25 -7.36 1.72
C ALA A 652 19.61 -7.97 1.33
N PRO A 653 19.73 -9.21 0.80
CA PRO A 653 21.03 -9.78 0.44
C PRO A 653 21.79 -9.02 -0.66
N GLU A 654 21.09 -8.20 -1.44
CA GLU A 654 21.62 -7.48 -2.59
C GLU A 654 22.12 -6.07 -2.23
N TYR A 655 21.99 -5.67 -0.96
CA TYR A 655 22.44 -4.38 -0.44
C TYR A 655 23.09 -4.52 0.94
N GLN A 656 24.35 -4.07 1.06
CA GLN A 656 25.12 -4.20 2.30
C GLN A 656 24.56 -3.34 3.43
N SER A 657 24.00 -2.18 3.10
CA SER A 657 23.38 -1.29 4.09
C SER A 657 21.98 -1.76 4.49
N THR A 658 21.35 -1.07 5.44
CA THR A 658 20.12 -1.53 6.06
C THR A 658 18.93 -1.52 5.09
N VAL A 659 18.22 -2.64 4.99
CA VAL A 659 16.91 -2.76 4.33
C VAL A 659 15.93 -3.29 5.35
N VAL A 660 14.76 -2.65 5.46
CA VAL A 660 13.71 -3.03 6.41
C VAL A 660 12.35 -3.10 5.72
N HIS A 661 11.62 -4.18 5.96
CA HIS A 661 10.20 -4.29 5.59
C HIS A 661 9.33 -3.64 6.65
N VAL A 662 8.36 -2.82 6.21
CA VAL A 662 7.44 -2.09 7.06
C VAL A 662 6.01 -2.45 6.66
N ASN A 663 5.24 -2.95 7.61
CA ASN A 663 3.90 -3.49 7.35
C ASN A 663 2.84 -2.42 7.15
N ASP A 664 2.93 -1.32 7.89
CA ASP A 664 1.87 -0.31 8.03
C ASP A 664 2.47 1.07 8.36
N ALA A 665 1.63 2.10 8.33
CA ALA A 665 2.08 3.48 8.54
C ALA A 665 2.48 3.77 9.98
N SER A 666 1.86 3.10 10.97
CA SER A 666 2.20 3.26 12.39
C SER A 666 3.63 2.83 12.68
N ARG A 667 4.04 1.67 12.15
CA ARG A 667 5.40 1.12 12.33
C ARG A 667 6.46 1.92 11.59
N ALA A 668 6.08 2.58 10.49
CA ALA A 668 7.00 3.39 9.69
C ALA A 668 7.70 4.47 10.53
N VAL A 669 7.00 5.08 11.49
CA VAL A 669 7.53 6.11 12.39
C VAL A 669 8.63 5.56 13.30
N THR A 670 8.34 4.46 13.98
CA THR A 670 9.30 3.81 14.90
C THR A 670 10.53 3.32 14.14
N VAL A 671 10.33 2.73 12.97
CA VAL A 671 11.42 2.26 12.11
C VAL A 671 12.29 3.42 11.63
N ALA A 672 11.69 4.49 11.10
CA ALA A 672 12.43 5.66 10.66
C ALA A 672 13.22 6.30 11.81
N SER A 673 12.62 6.41 13.00
CA SER A 673 13.30 6.96 14.18
C SER A 673 14.50 6.12 14.60
N ASN A 674 14.35 4.79 14.68
CA ASN A 674 15.44 3.87 15.04
C ASN A 674 16.57 3.87 14.01
N LEU A 675 16.27 4.09 12.72
CA LEU A 675 17.29 4.17 11.67
C LEU A 675 18.15 5.44 11.74
N LEU A 676 17.66 6.50 12.40
CA LEU A 676 18.34 7.80 12.46
C LEU A 676 18.99 8.10 13.81
N GLN A 677 18.48 7.57 14.92
CA GLN A 677 19.05 7.77 16.26
C GLN A 677 20.48 7.20 16.36
N GLU A 678 21.46 8.04 16.71
CA GLU A 678 22.88 7.64 16.71
C GLU A 678 23.18 6.50 17.69
N GLU A 679 22.49 6.47 18.83
CA GLU A 679 22.70 5.48 19.88
C GLU A 679 22.14 4.11 19.51
N VAL A 680 21.09 4.06 18.68
CA VAL A 680 20.29 2.86 18.41
C VAL A 680 20.53 2.32 17.00
N LYS A 681 20.84 3.17 16.01
CA LYS A 681 20.89 2.80 14.58
C LYS A 681 21.80 1.60 14.28
N ASP A 682 22.99 1.55 14.88
CA ASP A 682 23.97 0.50 14.61
C ASP A 682 23.59 -0.83 15.24
N GLU A 683 22.94 -0.80 16.40
CA GLU A 683 22.41 -2.00 17.07
C GLU A 683 21.17 -2.50 16.34
N TYR A 684 20.25 -1.60 16.00
CA TYR A 684 19.03 -1.91 15.27
C TYR A 684 19.32 -2.50 13.89
N ALA A 685 20.22 -1.89 13.11
CA ALA A 685 20.63 -2.40 11.80
C ALA A 685 21.26 -3.80 11.90
N ARG A 686 22.07 -4.05 12.93
CA ARG A 686 22.70 -5.35 13.17
C ARG A 686 21.67 -6.41 13.57
N ALA A 687 20.79 -6.10 14.52
CA ALA A 687 19.72 -7.00 14.95
C ALA A 687 18.81 -7.38 13.78
N LEU A 688 18.45 -6.40 12.93
CA LEU A 688 17.63 -6.64 11.74
C LEU A 688 18.35 -7.52 10.71
N ARG A 689 19.66 -7.30 10.50
CA ARG A 689 20.49 -8.13 9.61
C ARG A 689 20.53 -9.58 10.09
N GLU A 690 20.80 -9.79 11.38
CA GLU A 690 20.84 -11.12 12.02
C GLU A 690 19.48 -11.82 11.92
N GLU A 691 18.40 -11.08 12.15
CA GLU A 691 17.03 -11.57 12.01
C GLU A 691 16.72 -12.00 10.57
N TYR A 692 17.08 -11.17 9.57
CA TYR A 692 16.84 -11.47 8.17
C TYR A 692 17.71 -12.62 7.67
N ASP A 693 18.95 -12.72 8.13
CA ASP A 693 19.81 -13.86 7.85
C ASP A 693 19.23 -15.15 8.44
N ALA A 694 18.77 -15.13 9.70
CA ALA A 694 18.10 -16.28 10.33
C ALA A 694 16.79 -16.66 9.61
N LEU A 695 16.00 -15.68 9.19
CA LEU A 695 14.75 -15.91 8.46
C LEU A 695 15.02 -16.46 7.05
N ARG A 696 16.04 -15.95 6.37
CA ARG A 696 16.49 -16.47 5.06
C ARG A 696 16.99 -17.90 5.20
N ASP A 697 17.86 -18.17 6.16
CA ASP A 697 18.42 -19.50 6.38
C ASP A 697 17.32 -20.48 6.78
N GLY A 698 16.38 -20.05 7.63
CA GLY A 698 15.18 -20.80 7.96
C GLY A 698 14.31 -21.10 6.73
N TYR A 699 14.09 -20.12 5.85
CA TYR A 699 13.33 -20.29 4.61
C TYR A 699 14.02 -21.25 3.64
N LEU A 700 15.33 -21.11 3.45
CA LEU A 700 16.13 -21.99 2.60
C LEU A 700 16.23 -23.41 3.17
N ASN A 701 16.30 -23.56 4.49
CA ASN A 701 16.34 -24.87 5.15
C ASN A 701 14.97 -25.56 5.19
N ARG A 702 13.86 -24.81 5.31
CA ARG A 702 12.48 -25.32 5.21
C ARG A 702 12.06 -25.64 3.77
N SER A 703 12.82 -25.22 2.76
CA SER A 703 12.54 -25.60 1.36
C SER A 703 12.82 -27.08 1.08
N ARG A 704 13.51 -27.79 1.99
CA ARG A 704 13.63 -29.25 1.93
C ARG A 704 12.38 -29.92 2.50
N GLU A 705 11.76 -30.75 1.65
CA GLU A 705 10.61 -31.63 1.88
C GLU A 705 9.19 -31.05 1.71
N LYS A 706 8.93 -30.30 0.63
CA LYS A 706 7.64 -30.47 -0.08
C LYS A 706 7.86 -31.34 -1.30
N ASN A 707 7.27 -32.53 -1.31
CA ASN A 707 7.23 -33.34 -2.52
C ASN A 707 6.39 -32.61 -3.57
N PHE A 708 7.01 -32.27 -4.70
CA PHE A 708 6.34 -31.70 -5.86
C PHE A 708 6.31 -32.72 -6.98
N LEU A 709 5.17 -32.83 -7.64
CA LEU A 709 4.99 -33.62 -8.86
C LEU A 709 5.71 -32.95 -10.04
N SER A 710 6.13 -33.73 -11.02
CA SER A 710 6.42 -33.19 -12.36
C SER A 710 5.15 -32.61 -12.98
N ILE A 711 5.27 -31.69 -13.94
CA ILE A 711 4.11 -31.11 -14.64
C ILE A 711 3.24 -32.20 -15.30
N GLU A 712 3.86 -33.25 -15.85
CA GLU A 712 3.16 -34.39 -16.45
C GLU A 712 2.37 -35.21 -15.41
N GLU A 713 2.91 -35.42 -14.21
CA GLU A 713 2.18 -36.08 -13.12
C GLU A 713 1.04 -35.21 -12.59
N ALA A 714 1.26 -33.89 -12.47
CA ALA A 714 0.23 -32.95 -12.06
C ALA A 714 -0.93 -32.92 -13.08
N ARG A 715 -0.65 -32.93 -14.38
CA ARG A 715 -1.65 -33.04 -15.46
C ARG A 715 -2.46 -34.32 -15.38
N LYS A 716 -1.82 -35.45 -15.05
CA LYS A 716 -2.53 -36.72 -14.81
C LYS A 716 -3.47 -36.65 -13.60
N ASN A 717 -3.12 -35.88 -12.59
CA ASN A 717 -3.95 -35.65 -11.39
C ASN A 717 -4.85 -34.39 -11.51
N LYS A 718 -5.21 -33.96 -12.73
CA LYS A 718 -6.07 -32.78 -12.94
C LYS A 718 -7.47 -32.94 -12.36
N PHE A 719 -8.17 -31.83 -12.12
CA PHE A 719 -9.56 -31.87 -11.69
C PHE A 719 -10.43 -32.50 -12.79
N GLN A 720 -11.18 -33.55 -12.46
CA GLN A 720 -11.98 -34.30 -13.41
C GLN A 720 -13.45 -33.88 -13.30
N ILE A 721 -14.03 -33.45 -14.42
CA ILE A 721 -15.46 -33.15 -14.57
C ILE A 721 -16.05 -34.21 -15.49
N ASP A 722 -17.20 -34.76 -15.11
CA ASP A 722 -17.95 -35.66 -16.00
C ASP A 722 -18.67 -34.85 -17.08
N TRP A 723 -17.96 -34.58 -18.17
CA TRP A 723 -18.47 -33.84 -19.33
C TRP A 723 -19.58 -34.57 -20.11
N ASN A 724 -19.85 -35.85 -19.82
CA ASN A 724 -21.02 -36.53 -20.38
C ASN A 724 -22.29 -36.22 -19.59
N ALA A 725 -22.16 -35.98 -18.28
CA ALA A 725 -23.25 -35.61 -17.38
C ALA A 725 -23.49 -34.09 -17.28
N PHE A 726 -22.57 -33.28 -17.81
CA PHE A 726 -22.63 -31.83 -17.79
C PHE A 726 -22.73 -31.24 -19.21
N GLU A 727 -23.72 -30.38 -19.44
CA GLU A 727 -23.87 -29.62 -20.67
C GLU A 727 -23.53 -28.14 -20.40
N PRO A 728 -22.47 -27.59 -21.01
CA PRO A 728 -22.16 -26.18 -20.88
C PRO A 728 -23.32 -25.28 -21.34
N VAL A 729 -23.65 -24.26 -20.54
CA VAL A 729 -24.74 -23.33 -20.86
C VAL A 729 -24.28 -22.38 -21.96
N LYS A 730 -24.99 -22.39 -23.08
CA LYS A 730 -24.76 -21.46 -24.18
C LYS A 730 -25.12 -20.01 -23.77
N PRO A 731 -24.19 -19.04 -23.91
CA PRO A 731 -24.46 -17.64 -23.64
C PRO A 731 -25.60 -17.05 -24.48
N ASN A 732 -26.38 -16.16 -23.89
CA ASN A 732 -27.36 -15.35 -24.63
C ASN A 732 -26.67 -14.37 -25.60
N PHE A 733 -25.46 -13.93 -25.27
CA PHE A 733 -24.62 -13.07 -26.10
C PHE A 733 -23.22 -13.66 -26.29
N ILE A 734 -22.74 -13.65 -27.54
CA ILE A 734 -21.39 -14.06 -27.91
C ILE A 734 -20.78 -12.94 -28.77
N GLY A 735 -19.61 -12.45 -28.37
CA GLY A 735 -18.96 -11.28 -28.96
C GLY A 735 -18.43 -10.33 -27.90
N THR A 736 -18.04 -9.12 -28.30
CA THR A 736 -17.60 -8.03 -27.42
C THR A 736 -18.68 -6.97 -27.28
N LYS A 737 -18.82 -6.39 -26.08
CA LYS A 737 -19.80 -5.36 -25.77
C LYS A 737 -19.23 -4.34 -24.79
N ALA A 738 -19.13 -3.09 -25.22
CA ALA A 738 -18.89 -1.95 -24.34
C ALA A 738 -20.18 -1.60 -23.57
N ILE A 739 -20.03 -1.21 -22.31
CA ILE A 739 -21.11 -0.87 -21.39
C ILE A 739 -20.69 0.37 -20.61
N ASP A 740 -21.54 1.39 -20.66
CA ASP A 740 -21.46 2.54 -19.78
C ASP A 740 -22.54 2.40 -18.70
N VAL A 741 -22.20 2.75 -17.46
CA VAL A 741 -23.10 2.64 -16.30
C VAL A 741 -23.11 3.97 -15.56
N GLU A 742 -24.27 4.42 -15.09
CA GLU A 742 -24.33 5.59 -14.22
C GLU A 742 -23.83 5.21 -12.81
N LEU A 743 -22.98 6.05 -12.20
CA LEU A 743 -22.35 5.75 -10.91
C LEU A 743 -23.36 5.39 -9.81
N SER A 744 -24.56 5.97 -9.84
CA SER A 744 -25.63 5.68 -8.88
C SER A 744 -26.07 4.21 -8.88
N GLU A 745 -25.96 3.50 -10.01
CA GLU A 745 -26.31 2.08 -10.09
C GLU A 745 -25.29 1.19 -9.36
N LEU A 746 -24.06 1.66 -9.20
CA LEU A 746 -22.97 0.90 -8.59
C LEU A 746 -22.96 0.99 -7.06
N VAL A 747 -23.62 2.00 -6.48
CA VAL A 747 -23.58 2.27 -5.03
C VAL A 747 -24.05 1.07 -4.20
N SER A 748 -25.08 0.34 -4.66
CA SER A 748 -25.61 -0.83 -3.95
C SER A 748 -24.70 -2.06 -4.00
N TYR A 749 -23.65 -2.03 -4.82
CA TYR A 749 -22.67 -3.11 -5.00
C TYR A 749 -21.35 -2.85 -4.28
N ILE A 750 -21.22 -1.71 -3.58
CA ILE A 750 -20.00 -1.38 -2.85
C ILE A 750 -19.84 -2.33 -1.66
N ASP A 751 -18.69 -3.01 -1.60
CA ASP A 751 -18.16 -3.57 -0.35
C ASP A 751 -17.34 -2.52 0.39
N TRP A 752 -17.88 -2.08 1.52
CA TRP A 752 -17.27 -1.07 2.40
C TRP A 752 -16.17 -1.64 3.30
N THR A 753 -16.06 -2.97 3.44
CA THR A 753 -15.05 -3.57 4.33
C THR A 753 -13.63 -3.19 3.90
N PRO A 754 -13.22 -3.33 2.62
CA PRO A 754 -11.88 -2.91 2.20
C PRO A 754 -11.69 -1.39 2.19
N PHE A 755 -12.78 -0.60 2.17
CA PHE A 755 -12.69 0.85 2.38
C PHE A 755 -12.16 1.16 3.78
N PHE A 756 -12.75 0.57 4.84
CA PHE A 756 -12.26 0.76 6.21
C PHE A 756 -10.84 0.24 6.41
N GLN A 757 -10.51 -0.92 5.82
CA GLN A 757 -9.15 -1.49 5.86
C GLN A 757 -8.11 -0.55 5.24
N SER A 758 -8.45 0.14 4.14
CA SER A 758 -7.57 1.14 3.51
C SER A 758 -7.27 2.33 4.43
N TRP A 759 -8.11 2.55 5.44
CA TRP A 759 -7.97 3.56 6.48
C TRP A 759 -7.48 2.99 7.81
N GLU A 760 -6.88 1.78 7.81
CA GLU A 760 -6.39 1.08 9.00
C GLU A 760 -7.46 0.89 10.10
N LEU A 761 -8.74 0.83 9.70
CA LEU A 761 -9.86 0.48 10.56
C LEU A 761 -10.27 -0.98 10.29
N TYR A 762 -9.96 -1.85 11.25
CA TYR A 762 -10.22 -3.28 11.13
C TYR A 762 -11.60 -3.63 11.70
N GLY A 763 -12.34 -4.43 10.94
CA GLY A 763 -13.72 -4.80 11.26
C GLY A 763 -14.56 -4.93 10.00
N LYS A 764 -15.66 -5.69 10.09
CA LYS A 764 -16.54 -5.94 8.94
C LYS A 764 -17.68 -4.93 8.90
N TYR A 765 -17.96 -4.33 7.75
CA TYR A 765 -19.16 -3.51 7.57
C TYR A 765 -20.43 -4.39 7.54
N PRO A 766 -21.56 -3.97 8.16
CA PRO A 766 -21.78 -2.73 8.91
C PRO A 766 -21.42 -2.80 10.40
N ALA A 767 -21.02 -3.97 10.92
CA ALA A 767 -20.74 -4.17 12.35
C ALA A 767 -19.67 -3.20 12.90
N ILE A 768 -18.67 -2.85 12.08
CA ILE A 768 -17.62 -1.89 12.41
C ILE A 768 -18.16 -0.51 12.82
N LEU A 769 -19.35 -0.10 12.35
CA LEU A 769 -19.94 1.20 12.69
C LEU A 769 -20.40 1.28 14.15
N THR A 770 -20.71 0.13 14.75
CA THR A 770 -21.16 -0.01 16.14
C THR A 770 -20.09 -0.63 17.03
N ASP A 771 -18.86 -0.73 16.52
CA ASP A 771 -17.73 -1.25 17.27
C ASP A 771 -17.44 -0.37 18.50
N GLU A 772 -17.13 -0.98 19.64
CA GLU A 772 -16.96 -0.25 20.91
C GLU A 772 -15.68 0.59 20.93
N VAL A 773 -14.67 0.23 20.12
CA VAL A 773 -13.36 0.89 20.07
C VAL A 773 -13.26 1.84 18.88
N VAL A 774 -13.62 1.35 17.68
CA VAL A 774 -13.45 2.11 16.42
C VAL A 774 -14.75 2.63 15.84
N GLY A 775 -15.91 2.31 16.43
CA GLY A 775 -17.21 2.53 15.79
C GLY A 775 -17.58 3.99 15.60
N GLU A 776 -17.22 4.87 16.53
CA GLU A 776 -17.41 6.32 16.36
C GLU A 776 -16.63 6.84 15.15
N GLN A 777 -15.38 6.42 15.01
CA GLN A 777 -14.45 6.86 13.98
C GLN A 777 -14.82 6.25 12.62
N ALA A 778 -15.19 4.97 12.58
CA ALA A 778 -15.72 4.31 11.40
C ALA A 778 -17.02 5.00 10.94
N THR A 779 -17.93 5.34 11.86
CA THR A 779 -19.16 6.08 11.54
C THR A 779 -18.88 7.45 10.96
N ASN A 780 -17.96 8.22 11.57
CA ASN A 780 -17.59 9.54 11.06
C ASN A 780 -16.93 9.48 9.67
N LEU A 781 -15.98 8.56 9.47
CA LEU A 781 -15.36 8.34 8.15
C LEU A 781 -16.39 7.91 7.11
N PHE A 782 -17.33 7.05 7.49
CA PHE A 782 -18.40 6.61 6.60
C PHE A 782 -19.30 7.77 6.19
N LEU A 783 -19.67 8.65 7.12
CA LEU A 783 -20.46 9.85 6.82
C LEU A 783 -19.73 10.79 5.85
N ASP A 784 -18.42 11.01 6.05
CA ASP A 784 -17.61 11.81 5.12
C ASP A 784 -17.55 11.17 3.72
N ALA A 785 -17.40 9.84 3.67
CA ALA A 785 -17.44 9.08 2.44
C ALA A 785 -18.80 9.20 1.73
N GLN A 786 -19.93 9.08 2.46
CA GLN A 786 -21.27 9.27 1.91
C GLN A 786 -21.47 10.70 1.36
N ASN A 787 -21.03 11.72 2.09
CA ASN A 787 -21.12 13.11 1.64
C ASN A 787 -20.31 13.35 0.35
N MET A 788 -19.11 12.77 0.25
CA MET A 788 -18.31 12.86 -0.98
C MET A 788 -18.92 12.03 -2.11
N LEU A 789 -19.47 10.86 -1.81
CA LEU A 789 -20.18 9.99 -2.76
C LEU A 789 -21.34 10.73 -3.43
N GLU A 790 -22.15 11.47 -2.65
CA GLU A 790 -23.23 12.30 -3.17
C GLU A 790 -22.74 13.38 -4.15
N LYS A 791 -21.62 14.03 -3.83
CA LYS A 791 -20.98 15.01 -4.74
C LYS A 791 -20.47 14.36 -6.02
N ILE A 792 -19.75 13.24 -5.89
CA ILE A 792 -19.22 12.48 -7.05
C ILE A 792 -20.34 12.14 -8.04
N ILE A 793 -21.50 11.69 -7.53
CA ILE A 793 -22.64 11.31 -8.35
C ILE A 793 -23.34 12.54 -8.93
N SER A 794 -23.66 13.54 -8.11
CA SER A 794 -24.43 14.71 -8.54
C SER A 794 -23.67 15.62 -9.51
N GLU A 795 -22.36 15.76 -9.31
CA GLU A 795 -21.47 16.58 -10.14
C GLU A 795 -20.76 15.76 -11.24
N LYS A 796 -21.00 14.44 -11.30
CA LYS A 796 -20.42 13.51 -12.30
C LYS A 796 -18.89 13.59 -12.38
N TRP A 797 -18.22 13.48 -11.23
CA TRP A 797 -16.76 13.58 -11.16
C TRP A 797 -16.05 12.42 -11.90
N PHE A 798 -16.64 11.22 -11.89
CA PHE A 798 -16.04 10.03 -12.49
C PHE A 798 -16.83 9.55 -13.70
N THR A 799 -16.17 8.78 -14.56
CA THR A 799 -16.84 8.07 -15.66
C THR A 799 -16.67 6.57 -15.49
N ALA A 800 -17.77 5.83 -15.36
CA ALA A 800 -17.75 4.37 -15.31
C ALA A 800 -17.88 3.78 -16.72
N LYS A 801 -16.80 3.14 -17.20
CA LYS A 801 -16.75 2.45 -18.50
C LYS A 801 -16.35 0.99 -18.31
N GLY A 802 -17.04 0.11 -19.02
CA GLY A 802 -16.80 -1.31 -18.99
C GLY A 802 -16.80 -1.90 -20.39
N ILE A 803 -16.06 -2.98 -20.57
CA ILE A 803 -16.14 -3.83 -21.74
C ILE A 803 -16.06 -5.28 -21.32
N LEU A 804 -16.91 -6.11 -21.92
CA LEU A 804 -16.87 -7.56 -21.74
C LEU A 804 -16.84 -8.25 -23.09
N GLY A 805 -16.40 -9.50 -23.09
CA GLY A 805 -16.60 -10.41 -24.19
C GLY A 805 -16.87 -11.83 -23.71
N ILE A 806 -17.72 -12.55 -24.44
CA ILE A 806 -17.97 -13.98 -24.22
C ILE A 806 -17.75 -14.70 -25.55
N PHE A 807 -16.97 -15.78 -25.51
CA PHE A 807 -16.52 -16.46 -26.70
C PHE A 807 -16.65 -17.98 -26.56
N PRO A 808 -16.87 -18.71 -27.67
CA PRO A 808 -16.77 -20.16 -27.66
C PRO A 808 -15.33 -20.55 -27.34
N ALA A 809 -15.13 -21.40 -26.35
CA ALA A 809 -13.83 -21.77 -25.84
C ALA A 809 -13.76 -23.26 -25.51
N ASN A 810 -12.57 -23.84 -25.63
CA ASN A 810 -12.31 -25.21 -25.23
C ASN A 810 -10.89 -25.34 -24.67
N THR A 811 -10.71 -26.28 -23.75
CA THR A 811 -9.39 -26.61 -23.23
C THR A 811 -8.59 -27.40 -24.27
N VAL A 812 -7.33 -27.02 -24.46
CA VAL A 812 -6.34 -27.65 -25.34
C VAL A 812 -5.00 -27.77 -24.60
N ASN A 813 -4.11 -28.66 -25.06
CA ASN A 813 -2.78 -28.86 -24.46
C ASN A 813 -2.81 -29.09 -22.93
N ASP A 814 -3.87 -29.72 -22.42
CA ASP A 814 -4.19 -29.94 -21.00
C ASP A 814 -4.45 -28.70 -20.12
N ASP A 815 -3.76 -27.58 -20.37
CA ASP A 815 -3.75 -26.41 -19.48
C ASP A 815 -4.11 -25.09 -20.17
N ASP A 816 -4.33 -25.08 -21.49
CA ASP A 816 -4.61 -23.85 -22.24
C ASP A 816 -6.08 -23.77 -22.62
N ILE A 817 -6.60 -22.55 -22.74
CA ILE A 817 -7.97 -22.31 -23.21
C ILE A 817 -7.89 -21.65 -24.59
N GLU A 818 -8.30 -22.37 -25.62
CA GLU A 818 -8.41 -21.87 -26.98
C GLU A 818 -9.75 -21.20 -27.18
N VAL A 819 -9.73 -19.95 -27.65
CA VAL A 819 -10.94 -19.20 -28.02
C VAL A 819 -11.15 -19.25 -29.53
N SER A 820 -12.33 -19.75 -29.93
CA SER A 820 -12.68 -19.93 -31.33
C SER A 820 -13.06 -18.61 -32.00
N PRO A 821 -12.79 -18.45 -33.33
CA PRO A 821 -13.27 -17.29 -34.07
C PRO A 821 -14.80 -17.21 -34.06
N LEU A 822 -15.33 -15.99 -33.89
CA LEU A 822 -16.74 -15.71 -34.12
C LEU A 822 -17.06 -15.97 -35.59
N ALA A 823 -18.20 -16.60 -35.89
CA ALA A 823 -18.62 -16.81 -37.27
C ALA A 823 -18.64 -15.47 -38.03
N PRO A 824 -18.13 -15.40 -39.27
CA PRO A 824 -18.06 -14.16 -40.02
C PRO A 824 -19.43 -13.50 -40.14
N THR A 825 -19.47 -12.17 -40.05
CA THR A 825 -20.71 -11.41 -40.21
C THR A 825 -21.30 -11.64 -41.62
N ARG A 826 -22.61 -11.39 -41.81
CA ARG A 826 -23.28 -11.52 -43.12
C ARG A 826 -22.56 -10.77 -44.26
N ALA A 827 -21.79 -9.72 -43.94
CA ALA A 827 -20.95 -8.99 -44.88
C ALA A 827 -19.74 -9.81 -45.37
N GLU A 828 -19.07 -10.56 -44.50
CA GLU A 828 -17.94 -11.43 -44.83
C GLU A 828 -18.39 -12.74 -45.50
N ALA A 829 -19.58 -13.24 -45.17
CA ALA A 829 -20.18 -14.38 -45.86
C ALA A 829 -20.51 -14.05 -47.33
N ASN A 830 -20.95 -12.82 -47.62
CA ASN A 830 -21.20 -12.32 -48.97
C ASN A 830 -19.91 -12.12 -49.79
N TRP A 831 -18.77 -11.83 -49.15
CA TRP A 831 -17.47 -11.77 -49.81
C TRP A 831 -17.00 -13.16 -50.26
N ARG A 832 -17.18 -14.19 -49.42
CA ARG A 832 -16.80 -15.57 -49.72
C ARG A 832 -17.69 -16.23 -50.79
N SER A 833 -18.98 -15.89 -50.84
CA SER A 833 -19.90 -16.40 -51.87
C SER A 833 -19.70 -15.75 -53.24
N ASN A 834 -19.02 -14.59 -53.32
CA ASN A 834 -18.62 -13.93 -54.56
C ASN A 834 -17.23 -14.33 -55.09
N GLY A 835 -16.68 -15.47 -54.64
CA GLY A 835 -15.46 -16.04 -55.21
C GLY A 835 -14.14 -15.52 -54.59
N GLY A 836 -14.19 -14.90 -53.41
CA GLY A 836 -12.98 -14.62 -52.64
C GLY A 836 -12.30 -15.92 -52.18
N THR A 837 -11.22 -16.31 -52.87
CA THR A 837 -10.42 -17.48 -52.48
C THR A 837 -9.70 -17.22 -51.14
N PRO A 838 -9.56 -18.23 -50.26
CA PRO A 838 -8.71 -18.11 -49.08
C PRO A 838 -7.26 -18.06 -49.57
N ASN A 839 -6.56 -16.96 -49.29
CA ASN A 839 -5.13 -16.85 -49.55
C ASN A 839 -4.40 -17.93 -48.75
N VAL A 840 -4.11 -19.05 -49.41
CA VAL A 840 -2.96 -19.90 -49.10
C VAL A 840 -1.75 -19.02 -49.41
N VAL A 841 -1.18 -18.35 -48.40
CA VAL A 841 0.05 -17.58 -48.59
C VAL A 841 1.21 -18.56 -48.74
N SER A 842 1.37 -19.02 -49.98
CA SER A 842 2.65 -19.42 -50.55
C SER A 842 3.67 -18.29 -50.36
N LYS A 843 4.96 -18.63 -50.18
CA LYS A 843 6.12 -17.72 -50.10
C LYS A 843 5.92 -16.38 -50.85
N GLN A 844 5.55 -15.31 -50.16
CA GLN A 844 5.59 -13.97 -50.74
C GLN A 844 7.02 -13.43 -50.64
N PHE A 845 7.76 -13.49 -51.76
CA PHE A 845 8.94 -12.64 -51.98
C PHE A 845 8.43 -11.20 -52.15
N TRP A 846 8.56 -10.35 -51.13
CA TRP A 846 8.44 -8.86 -51.15
C TRP A 846 8.39 -8.25 -52.56
N GLU A 847 7.19 -8.13 -53.11
CA GLU A 847 6.87 -7.98 -54.53
C GLU A 847 7.70 -6.90 -55.25
N THR A 848 8.45 -7.32 -56.29
CA THR A 848 9.12 -6.41 -57.22
C THR A 848 8.08 -5.68 -58.06
N ALA A 849 8.28 -4.38 -58.33
CA ALA A 849 7.55 -3.64 -59.35
C ALA A 849 7.42 -4.43 -60.67
N ASN A 850 6.47 -4.04 -61.52
CA ASN A 850 6.42 -4.52 -62.91
C ASN A 850 7.84 -4.48 -63.53
N PRO A 851 8.28 -5.50 -64.31
CA PRO A 851 9.66 -5.61 -64.79
C PRO A 851 10.26 -4.34 -65.42
N MET A 852 9.47 -3.53 -66.14
CA MET A 852 9.95 -2.26 -66.69
C MET A 852 10.22 -1.22 -65.59
N LEU A 853 9.28 -1.05 -64.65
CA LEU A 853 9.40 -0.12 -63.53
C LEU A 853 10.47 -0.57 -62.53
N TYR A 854 10.64 -1.88 -62.36
CA TYR A 854 11.64 -2.44 -61.45
C TYR A 854 13.06 -2.14 -61.90
N GLU A 855 13.40 -2.24 -63.19
CA GLU A 855 14.74 -1.90 -63.67
C GLU A 855 15.03 -0.39 -63.53
N GLU A 856 14.02 0.47 -63.68
CA GLU A 856 14.14 1.91 -63.42
C GLU A 856 14.37 2.21 -61.93
N LEU A 857 13.52 1.68 -61.05
CA LEU A 857 13.65 1.85 -59.59
C LEU A 857 14.94 1.24 -59.04
N LYS A 858 15.45 0.17 -59.66
CA LYS A 858 16.72 -0.46 -59.31
C LYS A 858 17.93 0.41 -59.67
N SER A 859 17.88 1.12 -60.80
CA SER A 859 18.89 2.12 -61.14
C SER A 859 18.89 3.27 -60.12
N LYS A 860 17.69 3.80 -59.79
CA LYS A 860 17.50 4.88 -58.82
C LYS A 860 17.91 4.48 -57.39
N SER A 861 17.53 3.29 -56.94
CA SER A 861 17.97 2.71 -55.66
C SER A 861 19.50 2.58 -55.58
N LYS A 862 20.17 2.23 -56.69
CA LYS A 862 21.64 2.16 -56.73
C LYS A 862 22.29 3.54 -56.62
N GLU A 863 21.70 4.56 -57.25
CA GLU A 863 22.13 5.95 -57.13
C GLU A 863 21.99 6.46 -55.69
N MET A 864 20.81 6.26 -55.06
CA MET A 864 20.55 6.64 -53.67
C MET A 864 21.53 5.98 -52.68
N ARG A 865 21.89 4.70 -52.89
CA ARG A 865 22.90 4.01 -52.07
C ARG A 865 24.31 4.58 -52.22
N ASN A 866 24.62 5.22 -53.35
CA ASN A 866 25.91 5.84 -53.62
C ASN A 866 25.98 7.30 -53.13
N GLN A 867 24.82 7.93 -52.88
CA GLN A 867 24.70 9.32 -52.41
C GLN A 867 23.74 9.45 -51.20
N PRO A 868 23.95 8.72 -50.09
CA PRO A 868 23.10 8.85 -48.91
C PRO A 868 23.34 10.18 -48.18
N THR A 869 22.31 10.70 -47.53
CA THR A 869 22.40 11.82 -46.58
C THR A 869 23.26 11.45 -45.36
N GLU A 870 23.76 12.45 -44.63
CA GLU A 870 24.56 12.20 -43.42
C GLU A 870 23.76 11.46 -42.33
N ALA A 871 22.46 11.74 -42.20
CA ALA A 871 21.56 11.02 -41.29
C ALA A 871 21.41 9.54 -41.70
N GLU A 872 21.16 9.25 -42.97
CA GLU A 872 21.08 7.87 -43.47
C GLU A 872 22.41 7.12 -43.32
N LYS A 873 23.55 7.78 -43.53
CA LYS A 873 24.88 7.18 -43.29
C LYS A 873 25.05 6.80 -41.82
N MET A 874 24.71 7.72 -40.93
CA MET A 874 24.84 7.54 -39.47
C MET A 874 23.94 6.40 -38.98
N LEU A 875 22.68 6.36 -39.43
CA LEU A 875 21.75 5.29 -39.08
C LEU A 875 22.14 3.94 -39.70
N TRP A 876 22.61 3.93 -40.95
CA TRP A 876 23.08 2.69 -41.60
C TRP A 876 24.28 2.07 -40.90
N ASN A 877 25.20 2.87 -40.36
CA ASN A 877 26.33 2.34 -39.58
C ASN A 877 25.86 1.51 -38.37
N VAL A 878 24.73 1.89 -37.76
CA VAL A 878 24.12 1.14 -36.66
C VAL A 878 23.29 -0.05 -37.15
N LEU A 879 22.51 0.11 -38.23
CA LEU A 879 21.62 -0.94 -38.74
C LEU A 879 22.34 -2.05 -39.53
N SER A 880 23.52 -1.76 -40.08
CA SER A 880 24.29 -2.71 -40.87
C SER A 880 24.83 -3.89 -40.02
N ASN A 881 25.19 -5.00 -40.67
CA ASN A 881 25.77 -6.17 -39.99
C ASN A 881 24.96 -6.75 -38.82
N LYS A 882 23.61 -6.68 -38.90
CA LYS A 882 22.68 -7.13 -37.84
C LYS A 882 22.76 -6.31 -36.54
N GLY A 883 23.18 -5.05 -36.64
CA GLY A 883 23.62 -4.23 -35.51
C GLY A 883 22.58 -3.83 -34.46
N ILE A 884 21.27 -4.02 -34.67
CA ILE A 884 20.25 -3.90 -33.62
C ILE A 884 19.64 -5.28 -33.38
N ASP A 885 19.91 -5.84 -32.20
CA ASP A 885 19.33 -7.09 -31.67
C ASP A 885 19.40 -8.30 -32.62
N GLY A 886 20.38 -8.33 -33.52
CA GLY A 886 20.59 -9.44 -34.45
C GLY A 886 19.71 -9.43 -35.71
N PHE A 887 18.84 -8.43 -35.89
CA PHE A 887 17.92 -8.34 -37.03
C PHE A 887 18.57 -7.79 -38.29
N LYS A 888 18.22 -8.37 -39.45
CA LYS A 888 18.80 -7.96 -40.74
C LYS A 888 18.02 -6.82 -41.38
N PHE A 889 18.70 -5.69 -41.57
CA PHE A 889 18.18 -4.54 -42.32
C PHE A 889 18.68 -4.48 -43.76
N ARG A 890 17.87 -3.92 -44.65
CA ARG A 890 18.21 -3.59 -46.04
C ARG A 890 17.98 -2.10 -46.25
N ARG A 891 18.94 -1.41 -46.86
CA ARG A 891 18.79 0.00 -47.24
C ARG A 891 18.31 0.20 -48.67
N GLN A 892 17.50 1.24 -48.88
CA GLN A 892 17.00 1.67 -50.18
C GLN A 892 16.34 0.51 -50.92
N HIS A 893 15.39 -0.15 -50.26
CA HIS A 893 14.77 -1.40 -50.73
C HIS A 893 13.51 -1.11 -51.55
N ILE A 894 13.29 -1.88 -52.61
CA ILE A 894 12.12 -1.71 -53.47
C ILE A 894 10.99 -2.59 -52.94
N ILE A 895 9.83 -1.99 -52.68
CA ILE A 895 8.61 -2.70 -52.28
C ILE A 895 7.47 -2.17 -53.17
N GLY A 896 6.96 -3.03 -54.07
CA GLY A 896 6.00 -2.61 -55.08
C GLY A 896 6.59 -1.51 -55.97
N GLN A 897 5.92 -0.35 -56.01
CA GLN A 897 6.32 0.82 -56.80
C GLN A 897 7.14 1.86 -56.02
N TYR A 898 7.53 1.57 -54.78
CA TYR A 898 8.23 2.51 -53.90
C TYR A 898 9.63 2.04 -53.51
N ILE A 899 10.51 2.99 -53.20
CA ILE A 899 11.84 2.76 -52.60
C ILE A 899 11.77 3.30 -51.17
N VAL A 900 12.07 2.44 -50.20
CA VAL A 900 12.07 2.78 -48.77
C VAL A 900 13.49 2.85 -48.21
N ASP A 901 13.78 3.77 -47.30
CA ASP A 901 15.15 4.06 -46.87
C ASP A 901 15.81 2.90 -46.13
N PHE A 902 15.11 2.29 -45.16
CA PHE A 902 15.51 1.03 -44.54
C PHE A 902 14.32 0.11 -44.30
N VAL A 903 14.56 -1.21 -44.34
CA VAL A 903 13.54 -2.21 -44.01
C VAL A 903 14.14 -3.43 -43.31
N CYS A 904 13.48 -3.88 -42.25
CA CYS A 904 13.65 -5.19 -41.65
C CYS A 904 12.53 -6.12 -42.14
N LEU A 905 12.83 -6.95 -43.14
CA LEU A 905 11.84 -7.90 -43.68
C LEU A 905 11.42 -8.98 -42.68
N GLU A 906 12.29 -9.31 -41.71
CA GLU A 906 12.00 -10.30 -40.67
C GLU A 906 10.91 -9.82 -39.70
N LYS A 907 10.73 -8.50 -39.59
CA LYS A 907 9.78 -7.85 -38.68
C LYS A 907 8.72 -7.01 -39.41
N ASN A 908 8.72 -7.02 -40.75
CA ASN A 908 7.93 -6.13 -41.58
C ASN A 908 8.00 -4.65 -41.15
N LEU A 909 9.16 -4.18 -40.70
CA LEU A 909 9.35 -2.80 -40.23
C LEU A 909 10.10 -1.97 -41.28
N ILE A 910 9.54 -0.84 -41.69
CA ILE A 910 10.12 0.16 -42.59
C ILE A 910 10.52 1.39 -41.78
N ILE A 911 11.71 1.92 -42.06
CA ILE A 911 12.24 3.15 -41.45
C ILE A 911 12.54 4.14 -42.58
N GLU A 912 11.91 5.31 -42.54
CA GLU A 912 12.18 6.42 -43.46
C GLU A 912 12.91 7.55 -42.72
N VAL A 913 13.87 8.18 -43.38
CA VAL A 913 14.67 9.30 -42.86
C VAL A 913 14.46 10.51 -43.75
N ASP A 914 13.46 11.32 -43.42
CA ASP A 914 13.03 12.44 -44.26
C ASP A 914 13.85 13.71 -44.01
N GLY A 915 14.07 14.48 -45.09
CA GLY A 915 14.42 15.90 -45.03
C GLY A 915 13.20 16.78 -44.73
N SER A 916 13.42 18.02 -44.27
CA SER A 916 12.37 18.97 -43.88
C SER A 916 11.16 18.99 -44.83
N ILE A 917 9.97 18.75 -44.26
CA ILE A 917 8.68 18.61 -44.94
C ILE A 917 8.43 19.81 -45.88
N HIS A 918 8.35 19.57 -47.18
CA HIS A 918 7.88 20.57 -48.14
C HIS A 918 6.35 20.59 -48.17
N ASN A 919 5.77 21.74 -47.80
CA ASN A 919 4.34 21.98 -47.62
C ASN A 919 3.60 22.18 -48.96
N THR A 920 3.28 21.09 -49.66
CA THR A 920 2.24 21.10 -50.71
C THR A 920 1.21 20.00 -50.46
N GLN A 921 -0.08 20.36 -50.52
CA GLN A 921 -1.21 19.48 -50.21
C GLN A 921 -1.21 18.17 -51.04
N GLU A 922 -0.80 18.25 -52.32
CA GLU A 922 -0.69 17.08 -53.21
C GLU A 922 0.37 16.07 -52.74
N GLN A 923 1.44 16.53 -52.10
CA GLN A 923 2.54 15.68 -51.64
C GLN A 923 2.16 14.93 -50.36
N ILE A 924 1.39 15.57 -49.49
CA ILE A 924 0.81 14.96 -48.27
C ILE A 924 -0.19 13.85 -48.64
N GLU A 925 -1.06 14.08 -49.63
CA GLU A 925 -2.01 13.08 -50.10
C GLU A 925 -1.31 11.88 -50.77
N HIS A 926 -0.27 12.14 -51.57
CA HIS A 926 0.54 11.07 -52.17
C HIS A 926 1.28 10.23 -51.12
N ASP A 927 1.91 10.85 -50.11
CA ASP A 927 2.61 10.14 -49.04
C ASP A 927 1.65 9.36 -48.12
N LYS A 928 0.44 9.88 -47.92
CA LYS A 928 -0.63 9.16 -47.21
C LYS A 928 -1.05 7.89 -47.98
N MET A 929 -1.33 8.01 -49.28
CA MET A 929 -1.66 6.85 -50.12
C MET A 929 -0.53 5.82 -50.19
N ARG A 930 0.74 6.29 -50.20
CA ARG A 930 1.92 5.43 -50.14
C ARG A 930 1.97 4.64 -48.83
N ASN A 931 1.81 5.30 -47.67
CA ASN A 931 1.84 4.64 -46.38
C ASN A 931 0.68 3.65 -46.21
N GLU A 932 -0.55 4.05 -46.56
CA GLU A 932 -1.72 3.16 -46.52
C GLU A 932 -1.52 1.90 -47.36
N TRP A 933 -0.85 2.02 -48.52
CA TRP A 933 -0.53 0.87 -49.36
C TRP A 933 0.52 -0.05 -48.72
N LEU A 934 1.60 0.51 -48.16
CA LEU A 934 2.64 -0.29 -47.47
C LEU A 934 2.08 -1.01 -46.24
N GLU A 935 1.23 -0.34 -45.45
CA GLU A 935 0.53 -0.91 -44.30
C GLU A 935 -0.45 -2.00 -44.70
N SER A 936 -1.18 -1.83 -45.81
CA SER A 936 -2.07 -2.87 -46.34
C SER A 936 -1.32 -4.16 -46.74
N LYS A 937 -0.02 -4.06 -46.99
CA LYS A 937 0.88 -5.19 -47.28
C LYS A 937 1.52 -5.78 -46.02
N GLY A 938 1.13 -5.31 -44.85
CA GLY A 938 1.57 -5.82 -43.55
C GLY A 938 2.88 -5.22 -43.04
N PHE A 939 3.35 -4.11 -43.63
CA PHE A 939 4.51 -3.37 -43.13
C PHE A 939 4.12 -2.25 -42.17
N GLU A 940 4.85 -2.11 -41.09
CA GLU A 940 4.78 -0.95 -40.20
C GLU A 940 5.81 0.09 -40.65
N VAL A 941 5.41 1.37 -40.76
CA VAL A 941 6.30 2.46 -41.21
C VAL A 941 6.56 3.42 -40.04
N ILE A 942 7.84 3.61 -39.70
CA ILE A 942 8.30 4.64 -38.76
C ILE A 942 9.17 5.67 -39.48
N ARG A 943 9.04 6.95 -39.08
CA ARG A 943 9.74 8.05 -39.73
C ARG A 943 10.56 8.84 -38.72
N PHE A 944 11.76 9.24 -39.12
CA PHE A 944 12.63 10.13 -38.37
C PHE A 944 13.06 11.32 -39.23
N THR A 945 13.16 12.48 -38.62
CA THR A 945 13.76 13.65 -39.27
C THR A 945 15.29 13.54 -39.27
N ASN A 946 15.94 14.18 -40.25
CA ASN A 946 17.40 14.28 -40.28
C ASN A 946 18.00 14.81 -38.96
N THR A 947 17.35 15.78 -38.31
CA THR A 947 17.82 16.32 -37.03
C THR A 947 17.76 15.25 -35.94
N GLU A 948 16.64 14.53 -35.80
CA GLU A 948 16.50 13.47 -34.78
C GLU A 948 17.58 12.38 -34.90
N VAL A 949 17.89 11.95 -36.13
CA VAL A 949 18.92 10.94 -36.34
C VAL A 949 20.32 11.49 -36.02
N LEU A 950 20.60 12.74 -36.40
CA LEU A 950 21.92 13.34 -36.23
C LEU A 950 22.22 13.78 -34.79
N THR A 951 21.21 14.26 -34.04
CA THR A 951 21.39 14.78 -32.66
C THR A 951 20.94 13.80 -31.58
N HIS A 952 20.00 12.90 -31.87
CA HIS A 952 19.40 11.95 -30.92
C HIS A 952 19.47 10.50 -31.44
N LEU A 953 20.64 10.09 -31.94
CA LEU A 953 20.83 8.74 -32.50
C LEU A 953 20.48 7.62 -31.50
N PHE A 954 20.85 7.76 -30.23
CA PHE A 954 20.55 6.73 -29.21
C PHE A 954 19.05 6.54 -29.01
N GLU A 955 18.28 7.62 -28.84
CA GLU A 955 16.82 7.57 -28.71
C GLU A 955 16.15 7.04 -29.99
N THR A 956 16.68 7.42 -31.16
CA THR A 956 16.23 6.93 -32.45
C THR A 956 16.40 5.41 -32.55
N VAL A 957 17.58 4.92 -32.16
CA VAL A 957 17.90 3.49 -32.10
C VAL A 957 17.02 2.77 -31.08
N GLU A 958 16.72 3.38 -29.94
CA GLU A 958 15.85 2.78 -28.93
C GLU A 958 14.39 2.69 -29.39
N LYS A 959 13.87 3.72 -30.08
CA LYS A 959 12.55 3.67 -30.72
C LYS A 959 12.49 2.55 -31.77
N ILE A 960 13.54 2.39 -32.57
CA ILE A 960 13.65 1.27 -33.51
C ILE A 960 13.70 -0.06 -32.76
N ARG A 961 14.48 -0.16 -31.68
CA ARG A 961 14.59 -1.36 -30.84
C ARG A 961 13.25 -1.74 -30.24
N GLN A 962 12.50 -0.78 -29.70
CA GLN A 962 11.14 -0.99 -29.16
C GLN A 962 10.17 -1.56 -30.19
N ARG A 963 10.25 -1.11 -31.45
CA ARG A 963 9.42 -1.64 -32.56
C ARG A 963 9.91 -3.00 -33.08
N LEU A 964 11.20 -3.31 -32.93
CA LEU A 964 11.73 -4.65 -33.20
C LEU A 964 11.38 -5.64 -32.08
N SER A 965 11.37 -5.15 -30.83
CA SER A 965 11.09 -5.88 -29.60
C SER A 965 9.61 -5.99 -29.29
N SER A 966 8.74 -5.21 -29.96
CA SER A 966 7.30 -5.40 -29.94
C SER A 966 6.96 -6.74 -30.58
N LYS A 967 7.13 -7.80 -29.79
CA LYS A 967 6.32 -9.00 -29.86
C LYS A 967 4.89 -8.55 -29.55
N LEU A 968 4.20 -8.02 -30.55
CA LEU A 968 2.78 -8.30 -30.63
C LEU A 968 2.69 -9.81 -30.72
N ILE A 969 2.15 -10.40 -29.66
CA ILE A 969 1.78 -11.81 -29.55
C ILE A 969 1.06 -12.18 -30.85
N VAL A 970 1.72 -13.00 -31.67
CA VAL A 970 1.10 -13.68 -32.81
C VAL A 970 0.50 -14.95 -32.21
N PRO A 971 -0.82 -15.03 -31.94
CA PRO A 971 -1.44 -16.33 -31.72
C PRO A 971 -1.21 -17.19 -32.99
N PRO A 972 -1.09 -18.51 -32.87
CA PRO A 972 -1.06 -19.38 -34.04
C PRO A 972 -2.21 -19.02 -34.99
N LEU A 973 -1.89 -18.88 -36.27
CA LEU A 973 -2.84 -18.49 -37.33
C LEU A 973 -4.12 -19.33 -37.22
N GLY A 974 -5.24 -18.71 -36.82
CA GLY A 974 -6.57 -19.30 -36.95
C GLY A 974 -7.50 -19.19 -35.73
N ALA A 975 -7.01 -18.88 -34.53
CA ALA A 975 -7.84 -18.72 -33.33
C ALA A 975 -7.72 -17.28 -32.77
N ARG A 976 -8.85 -16.60 -32.51
CA ARG A 976 -8.84 -15.31 -31.80
C ARG A 976 -8.68 -15.58 -30.31
N GLY A 977 -7.43 -15.78 -29.87
CA GLY A 977 -7.04 -15.83 -28.46
C GLY A 977 -6.70 -17.23 -27.95
N LEU A 978 -5.54 -17.36 -27.33
CA LEU A 978 -5.13 -18.53 -26.53
C LEU A 978 -4.80 -17.98 -25.14
N PHE A 979 -5.50 -18.44 -24.11
CA PHE A 979 -5.20 -18.10 -22.72
C PHE A 979 -4.36 -19.21 -22.12
N LEU A 980 -3.21 -18.86 -21.53
CA LEU A 980 -2.37 -19.83 -20.85
C LEU A 980 -2.75 -19.90 -19.38
N THR A 981 -2.91 -21.12 -18.86
CA THR A 981 -3.10 -21.33 -17.42
C THR A 981 -1.94 -22.10 -16.82
N LEU A 982 -1.82 -22.00 -15.50
CA LEU A 982 -0.81 -22.68 -14.68
C LEU A 982 -1.52 -23.69 -13.76
N ARG A 983 -0.81 -24.77 -13.46
CA ARG A 983 -1.30 -25.91 -12.66
C ARG A 983 -0.55 -26.05 -11.35
N GLN A 984 -1.28 -26.34 -10.27
CA GLN A 984 -0.67 -26.67 -8.98
C GLN A 984 0.28 -27.87 -9.11
N GLN A 985 1.51 -27.80 -8.56
CA GLN A 985 2.48 -28.91 -8.61
C GLN A 985 2.80 -29.55 -7.25
N SER A 986 2.27 -29.04 -6.14
CA SER A 986 2.41 -29.69 -4.83
C SER A 986 1.77 -31.08 -4.84
N VAL A 987 2.41 -32.09 -4.23
CA VAL A 987 1.74 -33.36 -3.92
C VAL A 987 0.52 -33.08 -3.04
N LYS A 988 -0.62 -33.64 -3.42
CA LYS A 988 -1.90 -33.50 -2.73
C LYS A 988 -2.17 -34.71 -1.84
N THR A 989 -3.08 -34.57 -0.88
CA THR A 989 -3.63 -35.70 -0.13
C THR A 989 -4.32 -36.68 -1.10
N ALA A 990 -4.43 -37.96 -0.71
CA ALA A 990 -5.03 -38.98 -1.57
C ALA A 990 -6.45 -38.56 -2.02
N GLY A 991 -6.67 -38.53 -3.34
CA GLY A 991 -7.94 -38.13 -3.95
C GLY A 991 -8.10 -36.63 -4.23
N ALA A 992 -7.21 -35.76 -3.73
CA ALA A 992 -7.26 -34.34 -4.04
C ALA A 992 -6.51 -34.03 -5.37
N PRO A 993 -7.11 -33.23 -6.26
CA PRO A 993 -6.54 -32.95 -7.58
C PRO A 993 -5.55 -31.77 -7.59
N ASN A 994 -4.71 -31.73 -8.60
CA ASN A 994 -3.85 -30.62 -8.96
C ASN A 994 -4.57 -29.71 -9.95
N ILE A 995 -5.14 -28.61 -9.47
CA ILE A 995 -6.11 -27.79 -10.22
C ILE A 995 -5.38 -26.78 -11.13
N ALA A 996 -5.95 -26.56 -12.33
CA ALA A 996 -5.69 -25.41 -13.20
C ALA A 996 -7.04 -24.77 -13.62
N LEU A 997 -7.06 -23.48 -13.99
CA LEU A 997 -8.30 -22.82 -14.43
C LEU A 997 -8.90 -23.47 -15.68
N ALA A 998 -8.05 -24.00 -16.58
CA ALA A 998 -8.48 -24.71 -17.77
C ALA A 998 -9.28 -26.00 -17.47
N ASP A 999 -9.21 -26.54 -16.24
CA ASP A 999 -9.98 -27.73 -15.88
C ASP A 999 -11.51 -27.46 -15.85
N PHE A 1000 -11.91 -26.19 -15.74
CA PHE A 1000 -13.32 -25.78 -15.66
C PHE A 1000 -13.98 -25.50 -17.01
N ILE A 1001 -13.26 -25.69 -18.12
CA ILE A 1001 -13.73 -25.53 -19.50
C ILE A 1001 -13.68 -26.88 -20.21
N ALA A 1002 -14.70 -27.20 -21.01
CA ALA A 1002 -14.78 -28.49 -21.67
C ALA A 1002 -13.57 -28.73 -22.60
N PRO A 1003 -12.87 -29.88 -22.46
CA PRO A 1003 -11.79 -30.25 -23.36
C PRO A 1003 -12.27 -30.36 -24.80
N LYS A 1004 -11.44 -29.96 -25.76
CA LYS A 1004 -11.79 -30.06 -27.18
C LYS A 1004 -12.07 -31.49 -27.62
N GLU A 1005 -11.42 -32.49 -27.01
CA GLU A 1005 -11.66 -33.91 -27.30
C GLU A 1005 -13.03 -34.42 -26.80
N SER A 1006 -13.69 -33.71 -25.88
CA SER A 1006 -15.03 -34.07 -25.40
C SER A 1006 -16.11 -33.89 -26.48
N GLY A 1007 -15.83 -33.10 -27.52
CA GLY A 1007 -16.79 -32.73 -28.56
C GLY A 1007 -17.88 -31.76 -28.09
N LYS A 1008 -17.83 -31.29 -26.84
CA LYS A 1008 -18.75 -30.29 -26.29
C LYS A 1008 -18.21 -28.88 -26.56
N GLN A 1009 -19.09 -27.98 -26.99
CA GLN A 1009 -18.75 -26.56 -27.07
C GLN A 1009 -18.97 -25.90 -25.71
N ASP A 1010 -17.90 -25.36 -25.13
CA ASP A 1010 -17.97 -24.53 -23.92
C ASP A 1010 -17.68 -23.06 -24.26
N TYR A 1011 -17.66 -22.20 -23.25
CA TYR A 1011 -17.51 -20.76 -23.40
C TYR A 1011 -16.67 -20.18 -22.27
N MET A 1012 -15.97 -19.10 -22.57
CA MET A 1012 -15.22 -18.32 -21.59
C MET A 1012 -15.52 -16.84 -21.83
N GLY A 1013 -15.63 -16.08 -20.75
CA GLY A 1013 -15.73 -14.63 -20.81
C GLY A 1013 -14.46 -13.93 -20.31
N CYS A 1014 -14.33 -12.66 -20.64
CA CYS A 1014 -13.39 -11.74 -20.02
C CYS A 1014 -13.96 -10.33 -19.98
N PHE A 1015 -13.41 -9.48 -19.11
CA PHE A 1015 -13.88 -8.11 -18.94
C PHE A 1015 -12.73 -7.17 -18.55
N CYS A 1016 -12.98 -5.88 -18.75
CA CYS A 1016 -12.25 -4.78 -18.14
C CYS A 1016 -13.24 -3.66 -17.80
N VAL A 1017 -13.20 -3.16 -16.56
CA VAL A 1017 -14.01 -2.04 -16.08
C VAL A 1017 -13.10 -0.99 -15.45
N THR A 1018 -13.52 0.27 -15.51
CA THR A 1018 -12.85 1.39 -14.86
C THR A 1018 -13.86 2.45 -14.42
N THR A 1019 -13.56 3.07 -13.29
CA THR A 1019 -14.20 4.31 -12.81
C THR A 1019 -13.14 5.41 -12.59
N GLY A 1020 -11.89 5.15 -12.96
CA GLY A 1020 -10.76 6.00 -12.58
C GLY A 1020 -10.58 7.29 -13.38
N PHE A 1021 -11.26 7.46 -14.53
CA PHE A 1021 -11.19 8.73 -15.27
C PHE A 1021 -11.89 9.84 -14.46
N GLY A 1022 -11.14 10.87 -14.07
CA GLY A 1022 -11.58 11.95 -13.18
C GLY A 1022 -11.10 11.79 -11.72
N VAL A 1023 -10.68 10.60 -11.30
CA VAL A 1023 -10.20 10.34 -9.93
C VAL A 1023 -8.87 11.04 -9.68
N ASP A 1024 -7.88 10.83 -10.54
CA ASP A 1024 -6.54 11.42 -10.40
C ASP A 1024 -6.58 12.96 -10.50
N GLU A 1025 -7.44 13.51 -11.36
CA GLU A 1025 -7.64 14.95 -11.49
C GLU A 1025 -8.23 15.55 -10.22
N LYS A 1026 -9.24 14.91 -9.62
CA LYS A 1026 -9.85 15.36 -8.36
C LYS A 1026 -8.92 15.20 -7.16
N ALA A 1027 -8.15 14.11 -7.11
CA ALA A 1027 -7.15 13.92 -6.07
C ALA A 1027 -6.07 15.02 -6.13
N LYS A 1028 -5.57 15.34 -7.32
CA LYS A 1028 -4.63 16.47 -7.53
C LYS A 1028 -5.22 17.82 -7.13
N GLU A 1029 -6.51 18.05 -7.39
CA GLU A 1029 -7.19 19.28 -6.95
C GLU A 1029 -7.15 19.41 -5.42
N TYR A 1030 -7.42 18.34 -4.67
CA TYR A 1030 -7.31 18.33 -3.21
C TYR A 1030 -5.85 18.44 -2.73
N GLU A 1031 -4.89 17.79 -3.39
CA GLU A 1031 -3.46 17.92 -3.08
C GLU A 1031 -2.97 19.36 -3.22
N GLN A 1032 -3.39 20.06 -4.29
CA GLN A 1032 -3.09 21.48 -4.50
C GLN A 1032 -3.71 22.39 -3.43
N GLN A 1033 -4.80 21.95 -2.80
CA GLN A 1033 -5.45 22.61 -1.67
C GLN A 1033 -4.87 22.17 -0.31
N LEU A 1034 -3.83 21.33 -0.30
CA LEU A 1034 -3.23 20.75 0.90
C LEU A 1034 -4.20 19.89 1.73
N ASP A 1035 -5.18 19.27 1.07
CA ASP A 1035 -6.19 18.40 1.68
C ASP A 1035 -5.91 16.93 1.36
N ASP A 1036 -4.94 16.34 2.05
CA ASP A 1036 -4.57 14.94 1.86
C ASP A 1036 -5.73 14.00 2.22
N TYR A 1037 -6.56 14.39 3.19
CA TYR A 1037 -7.72 13.59 3.63
C TYR A 1037 -8.67 13.36 2.46
N ASN A 1038 -9.10 14.44 1.79
CA ASN A 1038 -10.01 14.33 0.66
C ASN A 1038 -9.34 13.76 -0.60
N SER A 1039 -8.03 13.96 -0.80
CA SER A 1039 -7.28 13.29 -1.88
C SER A 1039 -7.27 11.76 -1.70
N ILE A 1040 -7.02 11.27 -0.49
CA ILE A 1040 -7.05 9.83 -0.20
C ILE A 1040 -8.49 9.30 -0.29
N LEU A 1041 -9.46 10.04 0.25
CA LEU A 1041 -10.86 9.65 0.24
C LEU A 1041 -11.43 9.50 -1.18
N VAL A 1042 -11.12 10.43 -2.09
CA VAL A 1042 -11.61 10.37 -3.48
C VAL A 1042 -10.99 9.20 -4.25
N LYS A 1043 -9.71 8.89 -4.02
CA LYS A 1043 -9.05 7.70 -4.60
C LYS A 1043 -9.67 6.41 -4.07
N ALA A 1044 -9.87 6.30 -2.75
CA ALA A 1044 -10.48 5.13 -2.12
C ALA A 1044 -11.91 4.87 -2.63
N LEU A 1045 -12.70 5.93 -2.83
CA LEU A 1045 -14.04 5.83 -3.43
C LEU A 1045 -13.99 5.42 -4.91
N GLY A 1046 -13.00 5.94 -5.66
CA GLY A 1046 -12.73 5.50 -7.04
C GLY A 1046 -12.54 3.98 -7.13
N ASP A 1047 -11.72 3.41 -6.25
CA ASP A 1047 -11.48 1.96 -6.17
C ASP A 1047 -12.73 1.19 -5.75
N ARG A 1048 -13.51 1.70 -4.79
CA ARG A 1048 -14.79 1.10 -4.40
C ARG A 1048 -15.77 1.02 -5.56
N PHE A 1049 -15.83 2.07 -6.39
CA PHE A 1049 -16.66 2.05 -7.60
C PHE A 1049 -16.17 1.05 -8.66
N ALA A 1050 -14.85 0.90 -8.85
CA ALA A 1050 -14.30 -0.03 -9.83
C ALA A 1050 -14.63 -1.48 -9.46
N GLU A 1051 -14.48 -1.85 -8.18
CA GLU A 1051 -14.85 -3.17 -7.66
C GLU A 1051 -16.37 -3.40 -7.70
N ALA A 1052 -17.16 -2.40 -7.31
CA ALA A 1052 -18.62 -2.46 -7.43
C ALA A 1052 -19.07 -2.66 -8.88
N PHE A 1053 -18.37 -2.07 -9.85
CA PHE A 1053 -18.65 -2.28 -11.27
C PHE A 1053 -18.28 -3.70 -11.72
N ALA A 1054 -17.16 -4.24 -11.25
CA ALA A 1054 -16.81 -5.63 -11.52
C ALA A 1054 -17.89 -6.60 -11.00
N GLU A 1055 -18.43 -6.36 -9.81
CA GLU A 1055 -19.51 -7.15 -9.22
C GLU A 1055 -20.84 -7.01 -9.96
N TYR A 1056 -21.27 -5.77 -10.22
CA TYR A 1056 -22.47 -5.46 -11.02
C TYR A 1056 -22.41 -6.13 -12.39
N LEU A 1057 -21.28 -5.98 -13.08
CA LEU A 1057 -21.11 -6.54 -14.41
C LEU A 1057 -21.11 -8.07 -14.37
N HIS A 1058 -20.49 -8.67 -13.36
CA HIS A 1058 -20.52 -10.11 -13.18
C HIS A 1058 -21.95 -10.60 -12.95
N GLU A 1059 -22.74 -9.96 -12.09
CA GLU A 1059 -24.15 -10.31 -11.87
C GLU A 1059 -24.95 -10.24 -13.18
N LYS A 1060 -24.76 -9.18 -13.97
CA LYS A 1060 -25.37 -9.03 -15.31
C LYS A 1060 -24.94 -10.15 -16.27
N VAL A 1061 -23.68 -10.57 -16.22
CA VAL A 1061 -23.19 -11.70 -16.99
C VAL A 1061 -23.90 -12.99 -16.59
N ARG A 1062 -23.99 -13.28 -15.29
CA ARG A 1062 -24.65 -14.51 -14.81
C ARG A 1062 -26.13 -14.58 -15.17
N LYS A 1063 -26.85 -13.46 -14.98
CA LYS A 1063 -28.32 -13.41 -15.09
C LYS A 1063 -28.82 -13.17 -16.51
N GLU A 1064 -28.17 -12.27 -17.25
CA GLU A 1064 -28.72 -11.72 -18.49
C GLU A 1064 -27.85 -12.04 -19.72
N ILE A 1065 -26.54 -11.77 -19.66
CA ILE A 1065 -25.66 -11.77 -20.84
C ILE A 1065 -25.18 -13.18 -21.20
N TRP A 1066 -24.73 -13.95 -20.20
CA TRP A 1066 -24.50 -15.39 -20.33
C TRP A 1066 -25.78 -16.16 -19.99
N GLY A 1067 -26.44 -15.80 -18.88
CA GLY A 1067 -27.77 -16.29 -18.54
C GLY A 1067 -27.81 -17.70 -17.96
N TYR A 1068 -26.72 -18.19 -17.37
CA TYR A 1068 -26.68 -19.50 -16.72
C TYR A 1068 -27.26 -19.51 -15.29
N ALA A 1069 -27.61 -18.33 -14.75
CA ALA A 1069 -28.25 -18.16 -13.45
C ALA A 1069 -29.34 -17.08 -13.51
N SER A 1070 -30.25 -17.18 -14.49
CA SER A 1070 -31.29 -16.15 -14.74
C SER A 1070 -32.29 -15.96 -13.59
N ASP A 1071 -32.43 -16.96 -12.71
CA ASP A 1071 -33.28 -16.96 -11.52
C ASP A 1071 -32.57 -16.49 -10.24
N GLU A 1072 -31.30 -16.08 -10.34
CA GLU A 1072 -30.50 -15.60 -9.21
C GLU A 1072 -31.06 -14.29 -8.61
N ASN A 1073 -31.29 -14.31 -7.30
CA ASN A 1073 -31.72 -13.16 -6.52
C ASN A 1073 -30.94 -13.09 -5.20
N LEU A 1074 -29.70 -12.59 -5.28
CA LEU A 1074 -28.79 -12.48 -4.15
C LEU A 1074 -28.78 -11.05 -3.60
N THR A 1075 -28.64 -10.95 -2.29
CA THR A 1075 -28.30 -9.72 -1.60
C THR A 1075 -26.83 -9.35 -1.82
N ASN A 1076 -26.46 -8.09 -1.58
CA ASN A 1076 -25.06 -7.67 -1.70
C ASN A 1076 -24.13 -8.45 -0.75
N GLU A 1077 -24.60 -8.81 0.46
CA GLU A 1077 -23.82 -9.67 1.38
C GLU A 1077 -23.57 -11.08 0.82
N GLU A 1078 -24.53 -11.64 0.09
CA GLU A 1078 -24.37 -12.93 -0.57
C GLU A 1078 -23.47 -12.83 -1.81
N LEU A 1079 -23.47 -11.69 -2.51
CA LEU A 1079 -22.50 -11.41 -3.57
C LEU A 1079 -21.08 -11.34 -3.02
N ILE A 1080 -20.86 -10.64 -1.91
CA ILE A 1080 -19.54 -10.53 -1.23
C ILE A 1080 -19.06 -11.91 -0.74
N LYS A 1081 -19.97 -12.77 -0.27
CA LYS A 1081 -19.67 -14.16 0.11
C LYS A 1081 -19.45 -15.09 -1.09
N GLU A 1082 -19.63 -14.58 -2.30
CA GLU A 1082 -19.54 -15.32 -3.56
C GLU A 1082 -20.51 -16.52 -3.61
N SER A 1083 -21.72 -16.38 -3.06
CA SER A 1083 -22.75 -17.43 -3.00
C SER A 1083 -23.36 -17.78 -4.38
N TYR A 1084 -22.87 -17.19 -5.46
CA TYR A 1084 -23.32 -17.41 -6.83
C TYR A 1084 -22.56 -18.55 -7.52
N LYS A 1085 -23.07 -18.95 -8.69
CA LYS A 1085 -22.40 -19.94 -9.55
C LYS A 1085 -21.37 -19.27 -10.46
N GLY A 1086 -20.23 -19.92 -10.64
CA GLY A 1086 -19.15 -19.43 -11.49
C GLY A 1086 -18.21 -18.46 -10.77
N ILE A 1087 -17.11 -18.09 -11.43
CA ILE A 1087 -16.05 -17.25 -10.87
C ILE A 1087 -15.56 -16.20 -11.88
N ARG A 1088 -14.91 -15.15 -11.36
CA ARG A 1088 -14.34 -14.04 -12.17
C ARG A 1088 -12.84 -13.79 -11.90
N PRO A 1089 -11.96 -14.81 -12.05
CA PRO A 1089 -10.54 -14.69 -11.71
C PRO A 1089 -9.82 -13.61 -12.53
N ALA A 1090 -8.95 -12.86 -11.86
CA ALA A 1090 -8.23 -11.72 -12.41
C ALA A 1090 -6.71 -11.98 -12.49
N PRO A 1091 -6.05 -11.76 -13.65
CA PRO A 1091 -4.61 -11.94 -13.80
C PRO A 1091 -3.76 -11.17 -12.77
N GLY A 1092 -2.98 -11.90 -11.99
CA GLY A 1092 -2.22 -11.43 -10.82
C GLY A 1092 -2.69 -12.00 -9.50
N TYR A 1093 -3.92 -12.52 -9.44
CA TYR A 1093 -4.43 -13.19 -8.24
C TYR A 1093 -3.88 -14.61 -8.11
N PRO A 1094 -3.92 -15.22 -6.90
CA PRO A 1094 -3.32 -16.53 -6.65
C PRO A 1094 -3.76 -17.66 -7.59
N ALA A 1095 -4.97 -17.61 -8.15
CA ALA A 1095 -5.49 -18.61 -9.09
C ALA A 1095 -4.93 -18.46 -10.53
N CYS A 1096 -4.49 -17.26 -10.89
CA CYS A 1096 -3.91 -16.94 -12.20
C CYS A 1096 -2.86 -15.83 -12.04
N PRO A 1097 -1.71 -16.13 -11.41
CA PRO A 1097 -0.73 -15.11 -11.03
C PRO A 1097 -0.01 -14.49 -12.24
N ASP A 1098 -0.15 -15.05 -13.43
CA ASP A 1098 0.48 -14.55 -14.65
C ASP A 1098 -0.16 -13.24 -15.13
N HIS A 1099 0.49 -12.11 -14.83
CA HIS A 1099 0.07 -10.80 -15.31
C HIS A 1099 0.16 -10.64 -16.83
N LEU A 1100 0.96 -11.46 -17.53
CA LEU A 1100 1.09 -11.36 -18.98
C LEU A 1100 -0.18 -11.76 -19.72
N GLU A 1101 -1.16 -12.40 -19.09
CA GLU A 1101 -2.45 -12.67 -19.75
C GLU A 1101 -3.30 -11.41 -20.01
N LYS A 1102 -3.04 -10.27 -19.33
CA LYS A 1102 -3.76 -9.01 -19.56
C LYS A 1102 -3.68 -8.54 -21.02
N PRO A 1103 -2.52 -8.51 -21.70
CA PRO A 1103 -2.43 -8.27 -23.14
C PRO A 1103 -3.40 -9.09 -24.01
N THR A 1104 -3.67 -10.35 -23.64
CA THR A 1104 -4.63 -11.20 -24.34
C THR A 1104 -6.05 -10.64 -24.20
N ILE A 1105 -6.45 -10.24 -22.98
CA ILE A 1105 -7.73 -9.54 -22.71
C ILE A 1105 -7.80 -8.22 -23.49
N TRP A 1106 -6.73 -7.42 -23.45
CA TRP A 1106 -6.65 -6.10 -24.11
C TRP A 1106 -6.89 -6.22 -25.62
N LYS A 1107 -6.25 -7.20 -26.25
CA LYS A 1107 -6.39 -7.47 -27.68
C LYS A 1107 -7.75 -8.04 -28.03
N LEU A 1108 -8.27 -8.95 -27.21
CA LEU A 1108 -9.53 -9.64 -27.48
C LEU A 1108 -10.74 -8.71 -27.35
N LEU A 1109 -10.70 -7.79 -26.39
CA LEU A 1109 -11.75 -6.81 -26.14
C LEU A 1109 -11.50 -5.46 -26.80
N GLU A 1110 -10.31 -5.20 -27.35
CA GLU A 1110 -9.88 -3.88 -27.82
C GLU A 1110 -9.98 -2.80 -26.73
N VAL A 1111 -9.58 -3.14 -25.49
CA VAL A 1111 -9.81 -2.33 -24.27
C VAL A 1111 -9.36 -0.87 -24.44
N GLU A 1112 -8.15 -0.63 -24.93
CA GLU A 1112 -7.61 0.73 -25.07
C GLU A 1112 -8.43 1.57 -26.07
N ASN A 1113 -8.84 0.97 -27.19
CA ASN A 1113 -9.63 1.67 -28.21
C ASN A 1113 -11.08 1.91 -27.76
N GLN A 1114 -11.66 0.97 -27.01
CA GLN A 1114 -13.09 0.99 -26.67
C GLN A 1114 -13.36 1.80 -25.40
N ILE A 1115 -12.55 1.63 -24.35
CA ILE A 1115 -12.78 2.28 -23.05
C ILE A 1115 -11.62 3.14 -22.55
N GLY A 1116 -10.47 3.12 -23.23
CA GLY A 1116 -9.33 4.02 -22.94
C GLY A 1116 -8.37 3.52 -21.85
N VAL A 1117 -8.61 2.36 -21.24
CA VAL A 1117 -7.75 1.80 -20.20
C VAL A 1117 -6.47 1.24 -20.83
N LYS A 1118 -5.32 1.59 -20.27
CA LYS A 1118 -3.98 1.25 -20.78
C LYS A 1118 -3.25 0.28 -19.85
N LEU A 1119 -2.27 -0.43 -20.40
CA LEU A 1119 -1.33 -1.24 -19.62
C LEU A 1119 0.04 -0.55 -19.55
N THR A 1120 0.65 -0.57 -18.38
CA THR A 1120 2.06 -0.17 -18.20
C THR A 1120 3.01 -1.30 -18.63
N GLU A 1121 4.32 -1.01 -18.64
CA GLU A 1121 5.37 -2.03 -18.89
C GLU A 1121 5.31 -3.20 -17.90
N SER A 1122 4.88 -2.94 -16.66
CA SER A 1122 4.69 -3.95 -15.59
C SER A 1122 3.29 -4.56 -15.60
N MET A 1123 2.47 -4.30 -16.63
CA MET A 1123 1.09 -4.76 -16.76
C MET A 1123 0.13 -4.22 -15.67
N ALA A 1124 0.47 -3.09 -15.03
CA ALA A 1124 -0.49 -2.34 -14.23
C ALA A 1124 -1.51 -1.65 -15.15
N MET A 1125 -2.72 -1.42 -14.66
CA MET A 1125 -3.79 -0.77 -15.42
C MET A 1125 -3.81 0.73 -15.11
N TRP A 1126 -3.96 1.56 -16.14
CA TRP A 1126 -4.23 2.98 -15.98
C TRP A 1126 -5.56 3.34 -16.66
N PRO A 1127 -6.50 4.02 -15.97
CA PRO A 1127 -6.44 4.53 -14.59
C PRO A 1127 -6.31 3.44 -13.50
N ALA A 1128 -5.80 3.78 -12.32
CA ALA A 1128 -5.55 2.82 -11.23
C ALA A 1128 -6.82 2.12 -10.76
N SER A 1129 -7.93 2.86 -10.61
CA SER A 1129 -9.26 2.33 -10.27
C SER A 1129 -9.88 1.57 -11.47
N SER A 1130 -9.31 0.41 -11.78
CA SER A 1130 -9.71 -0.47 -12.87
C SER A 1130 -9.61 -1.94 -12.45
N VAL A 1131 -10.49 -2.78 -12.97
CA VAL A 1131 -10.50 -4.24 -12.73
C VAL A 1131 -10.58 -4.96 -14.07
N SER A 1132 -9.81 -6.02 -14.26
CA SER A 1132 -9.92 -6.90 -15.44
C SER A 1132 -9.76 -8.36 -15.06
N GLY A 1133 -10.45 -9.24 -15.77
CA GLY A 1133 -10.45 -10.66 -15.45
C GLY A 1133 -11.24 -11.51 -16.43
N TYR A 1134 -11.51 -12.73 -16.01
CA TYR A 1134 -12.21 -13.76 -16.77
C TYR A 1134 -13.63 -13.97 -16.26
N TYR A 1135 -14.41 -14.78 -16.96
CA TYR A 1135 -15.65 -15.39 -16.47
C TYR A 1135 -15.66 -16.88 -16.78
N PHE A 1136 -15.92 -17.69 -15.75
CA PHE A 1136 -16.13 -19.13 -15.86
C PHE A 1136 -17.52 -19.48 -15.31
N ALA A 1137 -18.37 -20.11 -16.13
CA ALA A 1137 -19.74 -20.44 -15.75
C ALA A 1137 -19.90 -21.80 -15.06
N ASN A 1138 -18.88 -22.65 -15.09
CA ASN A 1138 -18.97 -23.99 -14.53
C ASN A 1138 -19.27 -23.93 -13.02
N PRO A 1139 -20.31 -24.62 -12.51
CA PRO A 1139 -20.69 -24.55 -11.10
C PRO A 1139 -19.66 -25.17 -10.15
N GLN A 1140 -18.72 -25.98 -10.67
CA GLN A 1140 -17.61 -26.54 -9.89
C GLN A 1140 -16.35 -25.67 -9.91
N SER A 1141 -16.36 -24.58 -10.68
CA SER A 1141 -15.26 -23.61 -10.68
C SER A 1141 -15.14 -22.92 -9.31
N LYS A 1142 -13.91 -22.69 -8.88
CA LYS A 1142 -13.60 -22.09 -7.58
C LYS A 1142 -12.25 -21.39 -7.62
N TYR A 1143 -12.06 -20.42 -6.74
CA TYR A 1143 -10.74 -19.86 -6.48
C TYR A 1143 -9.84 -20.88 -5.78
N PHE A 1144 -8.56 -20.88 -6.14
CA PHE A 1144 -7.52 -21.70 -5.53
C PHE A 1144 -6.19 -20.96 -5.60
N GLY A 1145 -5.27 -21.22 -4.67
CA GLY A 1145 -3.90 -20.74 -4.79
C GLY A 1145 -3.08 -21.69 -5.68
N LEU A 1146 -2.39 -21.17 -6.70
CA LEU A 1146 -1.46 -21.96 -7.52
C LEU A 1146 -0.37 -22.63 -6.66
N GLY A 1147 0.07 -21.93 -5.61
CA GLY A 1147 1.19 -22.36 -4.78
C GLY A 1147 2.52 -22.23 -5.53
N LYS A 1148 3.46 -23.13 -5.22
CA LYS A 1148 4.78 -23.17 -5.86
C LYS A 1148 4.81 -24.13 -7.06
N ILE A 1149 5.50 -23.73 -8.11
CA ILE A 1149 5.74 -24.48 -9.35
C ILE A 1149 7.24 -24.80 -9.51
N LYS A 1150 7.55 -25.88 -10.21
CA LYS A 1150 8.90 -26.34 -10.54
C LYS A 1150 9.36 -25.77 -11.88
N GLU A 1151 10.68 -25.82 -12.09
CA GLU A 1151 11.33 -25.34 -13.31
C GLU A 1151 10.79 -26.00 -14.60
N ASP A 1152 10.34 -27.26 -14.51
CA ASP A 1152 9.74 -27.97 -15.65
C ASP A 1152 8.48 -27.28 -16.19
N GLN A 1153 7.58 -26.82 -15.30
CA GLN A 1153 6.41 -26.05 -15.69
C GLN A 1153 6.78 -24.64 -16.16
N VAL A 1154 7.81 -24.01 -15.60
CA VAL A 1154 8.31 -22.70 -16.09
C VAL A 1154 8.82 -22.81 -17.53
N CYS A 1155 9.57 -23.87 -17.83
CA CYS A 1155 10.06 -24.15 -19.18
C CYS A 1155 8.92 -24.45 -20.16
N ASP A 1156 7.93 -25.24 -19.75
CA ASP A 1156 6.74 -25.53 -20.53
C ASP A 1156 5.93 -24.26 -20.82
N TYR A 1157 5.69 -23.43 -19.80
CA TYR A 1157 5.04 -22.13 -19.94
C TYR A 1157 5.81 -21.20 -20.89
N ALA A 1158 7.12 -21.04 -20.72
CA ALA A 1158 7.96 -20.21 -21.59
C ALA A 1158 7.83 -20.62 -23.07
N LYS A 1159 7.80 -21.93 -23.31
CA LYS A 1159 7.60 -22.51 -24.65
C LYS A 1159 6.21 -22.22 -25.20
N ARG A 1160 5.14 -22.44 -24.41
CA ARG A 1160 3.75 -22.15 -24.82
C ARG A 1160 3.54 -20.67 -25.13
N ARG A 1161 4.15 -19.81 -24.31
CA ARG A 1161 4.07 -18.34 -24.40
C ARG A 1161 4.94 -17.75 -25.51
N GLY A 1162 6.01 -18.42 -25.91
CA GLY A 1162 6.97 -17.92 -26.90
C GLY A 1162 7.95 -16.87 -26.34
N ILE A 1163 8.30 -17.00 -25.06
CA ILE A 1163 9.28 -16.15 -24.35
C ILE A 1163 10.48 -16.97 -23.88
N SER A 1164 11.56 -16.31 -23.44
CA SER A 1164 12.70 -17.03 -22.88
C SER A 1164 12.38 -17.58 -21.48
N VAL A 1165 13.13 -18.57 -21.01
CA VAL A 1165 12.94 -19.13 -19.66
C VAL A 1165 13.28 -18.09 -18.60
N GLU A 1166 14.25 -17.22 -18.86
CA GLU A 1166 14.60 -16.10 -17.98
C GLU A 1166 13.45 -15.11 -17.86
N GLU A 1167 12.79 -14.77 -18.97
CA GLU A 1167 11.63 -13.89 -18.99
C GLU A 1167 10.46 -14.52 -18.23
N ALA A 1168 10.16 -15.80 -18.45
CA ALA A 1168 9.15 -16.53 -17.69
C ALA A 1168 9.47 -16.60 -16.19
N THR A 1169 10.75 -16.80 -15.85
CA THR A 1169 11.22 -16.85 -14.46
C THR A 1169 11.01 -15.52 -13.76
N LYS A 1170 11.22 -14.40 -14.46
CA LYS A 1170 10.95 -13.06 -13.95
C LYS A 1170 9.47 -12.91 -13.57
N TRP A 1171 8.56 -13.13 -14.53
CA TRP A 1171 7.13 -12.91 -14.31
C TRP A 1171 6.49 -13.88 -13.31
N LEU A 1172 7.02 -15.09 -13.16
CA LEU A 1172 6.52 -16.11 -12.24
C LEU A 1172 7.34 -16.23 -10.95
N ALA A 1173 8.28 -15.31 -10.69
CA ALA A 1173 9.20 -15.39 -9.54
C ALA A 1173 8.52 -15.66 -8.19
N PRO A 1174 7.36 -15.06 -7.84
CA PRO A 1174 6.66 -15.34 -6.59
C PRO A 1174 6.17 -16.80 -6.48
N ASN A 1175 5.95 -17.47 -7.60
CA ASN A 1175 5.40 -18.82 -7.68
C ASN A 1175 6.45 -19.89 -7.91
N ILE A 1176 7.71 -19.56 -8.18
CA ILE A 1176 8.75 -20.58 -8.39
C ILE A 1176 9.22 -21.14 -7.06
N SER A 1177 9.33 -22.47 -7.00
CA SER A 1177 9.88 -23.20 -5.86
C SER A 1177 11.40 -22.98 -5.79
N PRO A 1178 11.98 -22.71 -4.60
CA PRO A 1178 13.44 -22.59 -4.48
C PRO A 1178 14.11 -23.90 -4.92
N SER A 1179 15.16 -23.77 -5.75
CA SER A 1179 15.99 -24.89 -6.23
C SER A 1179 16.74 -25.58 -5.11
#